data_AF-A0A9W9Z0K7-F1
#
_entry.id   AF-A0A9W9Z0K7-F1
#
_cell.length_a   1.000
_cell.length_b   1.000
_cell.length_c   1.000
_cell.angle_alpha   90.00
_cell.angle_beta   90.00
_cell.angle_gamma   90.00
#
_symmetry.space_group_name_H-M   'P 1'
#
loop_
_entity.id
_entity.type
_entity.pdbx_description
1 polymer ?
#
loop_
_entity_poly.entity_id
_entity_poly.type
_entity_poly.pdbx_seq_one_letter_code
_entity_poly.pdbx_strand_id
1 'polypeptide(L)'
;MFLYECVMGLRNFNGNGAILADDMGLGKTLQCISLIWTLHKQGMYGGHHSVKRTLIITPGSLVKEFMNSPLYPVMIISYEMFLRSVEEVRNIKFGLVICDEAHRLKNTTIKTATMISGLKTKRRILLTGTPVQNDLKGIHSLVDVCNPGILGTQSCFRRLYEEPIVHGQQPDATSEEKLLGQTRAAELNRLTSMFFLRRTSEVNSRYLPPKVESVVFCRPSLLQLSVYRHLLTSRVEGSRHLVCIGALKKLCNDPSLIYSQCQQANEMADSLDIDQEASVYEGLDRSFPESYKPDRFTTDHSGKLQVLSHILAQIYRIGERVTLDLLQKLCENRSYDFLRLDGKTPTSKRQSLVDRFNDKHCKIFVFLLSSKAGGVGLNLIGASRLVLFDIDWNPANDIQSMARVWRDGQKNTVHIYRLLTTGTIEEKIYQRQTAKQGLSGTVADAKESVKIEFSRDELKDLFTLHENTLCLTHDLLQCTCLVAEVESDDECQSEPAANQQSVTRPCQLGSCDNNSNQKNLSIAELMDWQHYPCPSVPGSDFEAHAGVAAPGVAVQAHAGVAVPGVAVQAHAGVAAPGVAVQAYAGVAAPGVAVQAHAGVAAPGVAVQAHAGVAAPGVAVQAHAGVAAPGVAVQAHAGVAAPGLAVQAHSGVAAPGVAVQAHEGVAAPGVAVQAHAGVAAPGVAVQAHAGVAAPGLAVQAHEGVAAPGVAVQAHAGVAAPGVAVQAHAGVAAPGLAVQAHEGVAAPGVAVQAHAGVAVFVALAAFEGGFRAGSRTLTGFSTHALLIGYRLSTSLVAYQAGA
;
A
#
# COMPACT_ATOMS: atom_id res chain seq x y z
N MET A 1 7.14 19.22 18.56
CA MET A 1 6.56 20.01 19.67
C MET A 1 6.22 19.14 20.88
N PHE A 2 5.42 18.08 20.73
CA PHE A 2 5.00 17.15 21.82
C PHE A 2 6.07 16.82 22.87
N LEU A 3 7.21 16.23 22.47
CA LEU A 3 8.25 15.81 23.43
C LEU A 3 8.81 16.97 24.25
N TYR A 4 8.96 18.15 23.63
CA TYR A 4 9.46 19.34 24.31
C TYR A 4 8.47 19.83 25.36
N GLU A 5 7.18 19.90 25.02
CA GLU A 5 6.13 20.33 25.94
C GLU A 5 6.04 19.43 27.18
N CYS A 6 6.05 18.11 26.99
CA CYS A 6 6.03 17.15 28.10
C CYS A 6 7.25 17.31 29.01
N VAL A 7 8.45 17.35 28.42
CA VAL A 7 9.72 17.39 29.17
C VAL A 7 9.92 18.72 29.92
N MET A 8 9.32 19.80 29.40
CA MET A 8 9.35 21.12 30.04
C MET A 8 8.17 21.35 30.99
N GLY A 9 7.21 20.42 31.08
CA GLY A 9 6.04 20.57 31.95
C GLY A 9 5.04 21.62 31.46
N LEU A 10 4.99 21.87 30.15
CA LEU A 10 4.06 22.81 29.52
C LEU A 10 2.67 22.20 29.24
N ARG A 11 2.50 20.91 29.51
CA ARG A 11 1.21 20.22 29.40
C ARG A 11 0.52 20.13 30.75
N ASN A 12 -0.80 20.04 30.72
CA ASN A 12 -1.68 20.01 31.90
C ASN A 12 -1.66 18.67 32.65
N PHE A 13 -0.47 18.17 33.04
CA PHE A 13 -0.33 17.00 33.91
C PHE A 13 0.82 17.17 34.89
N ASN A 14 0.74 16.49 36.03
CA ASN A 14 1.75 16.59 37.09
C ASN A 14 2.94 15.66 36.81
N GLY A 15 3.77 16.01 35.83
CA GLY A 15 4.98 15.25 35.47
C GLY A 15 5.80 15.90 34.35
N ASN A 16 7.00 15.35 34.12
CA ASN A 16 7.93 15.82 33.08
C ASN A 16 8.43 14.68 32.17
N GLY A 17 7.71 13.57 32.15
CA GLY A 17 7.99 12.39 31.35
C GLY A 17 7.14 12.30 30.09
N ALA A 18 7.67 11.69 29.04
CA ALA A 18 6.97 11.45 27.78
C ALA A 18 7.18 10.00 27.30
N ILE A 19 6.15 9.41 26.71
CA ILE A 19 6.21 8.09 26.08
C ILE A 19 5.94 8.26 24.59
N LEU A 20 6.93 7.92 23.77
CA LEU A 20 6.81 7.91 22.32
C LEU A 20 6.64 6.47 21.85
N ALA A 21 5.42 6.17 21.45
CA ALA A 21 4.96 4.85 21.03
C ALA A 21 4.62 4.80 19.53
N ASP A 22 5.20 5.70 18.73
CA ASP A 22 5.10 5.68 17.28
C ASP A 22 5.49 4.30 16.72
N ASP A 23 4.81 3.90 15.64
CA ASP A 23 5.19 2.72 14.87
C ASP A 23 6.67 2.75 14.43
N MET A 24 7.19 1.56 14.12
CA MET A 24 8.57 1.38 13.71
C MET A 24 8.82 2.06 12.36
N GLY A 25 9.94 2.77 12.21
CA GLY A 25 10.27 3.50 10.99
C GLY A 25 9.96 5.01 11.00
N LEU A 26 9.16 5.52 11.94
CA LEU A 26 8.79 6.95 12.07
C LEU A 26 9.90 7.88 12.63
N GLY A 27 11.15 7.41 12.68
CA GLY A 27 12.28 8.27 13.06
C GLY A 27 12.32 8.69 14.54
N LYS A 28 11.82 7.87 15.48
CA LYS A 28 11.85 8.15 16.93
C LYS A 28 13.22 8.65 17.44
N THR A 29 14.30 8.01 16.99
CA THR A 29 15.68 8.40 17.33
C THR A 29 16.01 9.82 16.87
N LEU A 30 15.62 10.21 15.66
CA LEU A 30 15.83 11.57 15.13
C LEU A 30 15.06 12.61 15.94
N GLN A 31 13.82 12.30 16.33
CA GLN A 31 13.01 13.15 17.19
C GLN A 31 13.67 13.36 18.56
N CYS A 32 14.26 12.30 19.14
CA CYS A 32 15.03 12.39 20.37
C CYS A 32 16.32 13.20 20.22
N ILE A 33 17.11 12.96 19.18
CA ILE A 33 18.36 13.70 18.94
C ILE A 33 18.07 15.19 18.78
N SER A 34 17.03 15.53 18.02
CA SER A 34 16.59 16.92 17.83
C SER A 34 16.22 17.57 19.16
N LEU A 35 15.46 16.86 20.01
CA LEU A 35 15.11 17.33 21.34
C LEU A 35 16.33 17.50 22.26
N ILE A 36 17.25 16.53 22.27
CA ILE A 36 18.49 16.59 23.05
C ILE A 36 19.25 17.85 22.64
N TRP A 37 19.45 18.05 21.34
CA TRP A 37 20.14 19.23 20.81
C TRP A 37 19.45 20.53 21.25
N THR A 38 18.12 20.60 21.14
CA THR A 38 17.33 21.76 21.60
C THR A 38 17.52 22.01 23.09
N LEU A 39 17.44 20.99 23.94
CA LEU A 39 17.57 21.14 25.40
C LEU A 39 18.98 21.51 25.86
N HIS A 40 20.00 21.08 25.09
CA HIS A 40 21.38 21.50 25.31
C HIS A 40 21.60 22.94 24.82
N LYS A 41 21.13 23.30 23.61
CA LYS A 41 21.45 24.60 23.01
C LYS A 41 20.50 25.75 23.39
N GLN A 42 19.27 25.43 23.80
CA GLN A 42 18.19 26.40 24.02
C GLN A 42 17.56 26.23 25.41
N GLY A 43 17.22 27.37 26.02
CA GLY A 43 16.45 27.47 27.27
C GLY A 43 15.12 28.18 27.02
N MET A 44 14.12 27.96 27.89
CA MET A 44 12.77 28.54 27.75
C MET A 44 12.75 30.06 27.58
N TYR A 45 13.74 30.77 28.14
CA TYR A 45 13.82 32.23 28.14
C TYR A 45 15.13 32.76 27.51
N GLY A 46 15.83 31.93 26.73
CA GLY A 46 17.15 32.26 26.17
C GLY A 46 18.29 32.22 27.20
N GLY A 47 19.50 31.85 26.77
CA GLY A 47 20.74 32.04 27.54
C GLY A 47 21.26 30.88 28.40
N HIS A 48 20.44 29.90 28.83
CA HIS A 48 20.91 28.78 29.66
C HIS A 48 20.44 27.39 29.16
N HIS A 49 21.37 26.43 29.19
CA HIS A 49 21.16 25.03 28.81
C HIS A 49 20.12 24.40 29.76
N SER A 50 18.99 23.92 29.23
CA SER A 50 17.90 23.31 30.03
C SER A 50 18.31 21.96 30.65
N VAL A 51 19.25 21.27 29.99
CA VAL A 51 19.84 19.99 30.40
C VAL A 51 21.36 20.06 30.19
N LYS A 52 22.14 19.68 31.22
CA LYS A 52 23.61 19.64 31.14
C LYS A 52 24.17 18.27 30.75
N ARG A 53 23.49 17.19 31.15
CA ARG A 53 23.89 15.81 30.86
C ARG A 53 22.67 14.95 30.54
N THR A 54 22.77 14.16 29.49
CA THR A 54 21.73 13.23 29.04
C THR A 54 22.24 11.79 29.11
N LEU A 55 21.40 10.88 29.63
CA LEU A 55 21.64 9.44 29.62
C LEU A 55 20.71 8.78 28.59
N ILE A 56 21.28 8.03 27.66
CA ILE A 56 20.56 7.22 26.69
C ILE A 56 20.85 5.75 27.00
N ILE A 57 19.80 4.99 27.26
CA ILE A 57 19.87 3.55 27.50
C ILE A 57 19.43 2.83 26.22
N THR A 58 20.39 2.29 25.48
CA THR A 58 20.23 1.59 24.19
C THR A 58 21.22 0.43 24.10
N PRO A 59 20.95 -0.68 23.40
CA PRO A 59 21.92 -1.77 23.25
C PRO A 59 23.23 -1.32 22.55
N GLY A 60 24.24 -0.94 23.33
CA GLY A 60 25.59 -0.51 22.91
C GLY A 60 26.45 -0.09 24.11
N SER A 61 27.78 -0.04 24.00
CA SER A 61 28.69 0.07 25.17
C SER A 61 29.79 1.11 24.98
N LEU A 62 29.95 2.06 25.91
CA LEU A 62 31.17 2.87 26.18
C LEU A 62 31.04 3.70 27.48
N VAL A 63 31.10 3.06 28.65
CA VAL A 63 30.87 3.73 29.97
C VAL A 63 32.13 4.41 30.52
N LYS A 64 33.27 3.74 30.44
CA LYS A 64 34.51 4.18 31.11
C LYS A 64 35.12 5.45 30.50
N GLU A 65 34.99 5.64 29.19
CA GLU A 65 35.49 6.84 28.49
C GLU A 65 34.66 8.10 28.80
N PHE A 66 33.35 7.94 29.08
CA PHE A 66 32.46 9.06 29.44
C PHE A 66 32.76 9.60 30.85
N MET A 67 33.08 8.72 31.80
CA MET A 67 33.37 9.13 33.17
C MET A 67 34.66 9.97 33.28
N ASN A 68 35.64 9.68 32.43
CA ASN A 68 36.96 10.31 32.47
C ASN A 68 37.02 11.66 31.73
N SER A 69 35.98 12.04 31.00
CA SER A 69 35.97 13.28 30.21
C SER A 69 34.77 14.18 30.55
N PRO A 70 34.99 15.42 31.01
CA PRO A 70 33.91 16.38 31.24
C PRO A 70 33.31 16.96 29.94
N LEU A 71 33.90 16.63 28.78
CA LEU A 71 33.54 17.20 27.48
C LEU A 71 32.30 16.55 26.86
N TYR A 72 31.88 15.37 27.32
CA TYR A 72 30.77 14.64 26.73
C TYR A 72 29.43 14.97 27.44
N PRO A 73 28.47 15.62 26.77
CA PRO A 73 27.16 15.94 27.34
C PRO A 73 26.16 14.77 27.28
N VAL A 74 26.44 13.72 26.50
CA VAL A 74 25.54 12.59 26.25
C VAL A 74 26.28 11.27 26.52
N MET A 75 25.69 10.41 27.35
CA MET A 75 26.17 9.05 27.61
C MET A 75 25.24 8.03 26.99
N ILE A 76 25.79 7.04 26.28
CA ILE A 76 25.04 5.93 25.67
C ILE A 76 25.47 4.62 26.34
N ILE A 77 24.53 3.88 26.91
CA ILE A 77 24.80 2.65 27.67
C ILE A 77 23.76 1.57 27.40
N SER A 78 24.17 0.31 27.34
CA SER A 78 23.26 -0.83 27.24
C SER A 78 22.55 -1.10 28.55
N TYR A 79 21.36 -1.70 28.48
CA TYR A 79 20.62 -2.13 29.67
C TYR A 79 21.46 -3.05 30.58
N GLU A 80 22.26 -3.95 29.98
CA GLU A 80 23.14 -4.86 30.72
C GLU A 80 24.32 -4.14 31.36
N MET A 81 24.96 -3.22 30.64
CA MET A 81 26.04 -2.41 31.19
C MET A 81 25.55 -1.47 32.28
N PHE A 82 24.36 -0.88 32.11
CA PHE A 82 23.74 -0.03 33.11
C PHE A 82 23.53 -0.76 34.43
N LEU A 83 23.07 -2.02 34.39
CA LEU A 83 22.94 -2.84 35.59
C LEU A 83 24.29 -3.12 36.25
N ARG A 84 25.36 -3.32 35.47
CA ARG A 84 26.71 -3.59 35.99
C ARG A 84 27.37 -2.36 36.59
N SER A 85 27.12 -1.16 36.05
CA SER A 85 27.74 0.10 36.47
C SER A 85 26.76 1.04 37.16
N VAL A 86 25.67 0.52 37.74
CA VAL A 86 24.59 1.35 38.29
C VAL A 86 25.06 2.27 39.42
N GLU A 87 26.00 1.80 40.25
CA GLU A 87 26.53 2.55 41.39
C GLU A 87 27.30 3.79 40.93
N GLU A 88 28.12 3.66 39.89
CA GLU A 88 28.86 4.75 39.26
C GLU A 88 27.91 5.76 38.60
N VAL A 89 26.91 5.26 37.86
CA VAL A 89 25.93 6.08 37.13
C VAL A 89 25.02 6.84 38.10
N ARG A 90 24.69 6.27 39.26
CA ARG A 90 23.83 6.90 40.28
C ARG A 90 24.46 8.15 40.91
N ASN A 91 25.79 8.22 40.95
CA ASN A 91 26.52 9.40 41.44
C ASN A 91 26.46 10.59 40.47
N ILE A 92 26.12 10.35 39.21
CA ILE A 92 26.04 11.39 38.18
C ILE A 92 24.63 11.99 38.15
N LYS A 93 24.53 13.32 38.19
CA LYS A 93 23.26 14.05 38.03
C LYS A 93 22.92 14.19 36.54
N PHE A 94 21.97 13.40 36.05
CA PHE A 94 21.42 13.54 34.70
C PHE A 94 20.23 14.49 34.68
N GLY A 95 20.15 15.34 33.65
CA GLY A 95 19.01 16.22 33.44
C GLY A 95 17.92 15.60 32.57
N LEU A 96 18.24 14.54 31.82
CA LEU A 96 17.32 13.79 30.95
C LEU A 96 17.76 12.33 30.87
N VAL A 97 16.80 11.40 30.97
CA VAL A 97 17.00 9.97 30.71
C VAL A 97 16.12 9.54 29.54
N ILE A 98 16.69 8.82 28.59
CA ILE A 98 15.97 8.24 27.45
C ILE A 98 16.16 6.73 27.48
N CYS A 99 15.08 5.98 27.50
CA CYS A 99 15.11 4.52 27.42
C CYS A 99 14.56 4.10 26.06
N ASP A 100 15.41 3.50 25.23
CA ASP A 100 14.99 2.94 23.95
C ASP A 100 14.50 1.51 24.12
N GLU A 101 13.60 1.05 23.25
CA GLU A 101 12.92 -0.24 23.38
C GLU A 101 12.35 -0.49 24.78
N ALA A 102 11.62 0.51 25.29
CA ALA A 102 11.05 0.53 26.63
C ALA A 102 10.10 -0.65 26.90
N HIS A 103 9.64 -1.38 25.86
CA HIS A 103 8.93 -2.64 26.02
C HIS A 103 9.71 -3.69 26.85
N ARG A 104 11.04 -3.56 26.99
CA ARG A 104 11.88 -4.36 27.90
C ARG A 104 11.65 -4.07 29.39
N LEU A 105 10.99 -2.96 29.71
CA LEU A 105 10.74 -2.47 31.08
C LEU A 105 9.33 -2.81 31.60
N LYS A 106 8.55 -3.61 30.87
CA LYS A 106 7.15 -3.93 31.23
C LYS A 106 6.96 -4.65 32.55
N ASN A 107 7.96 -5.39 33.02
CA ASN A 107 7.82 -6.20 34.21
C ASN A 107 8.47 -5.51 35.40
N THR A 108 7.65 -5.11 36.38
CA THR A 108 8.05 -4.37 37.59
C THR A 108 9.06 -5.15 38.45
N THR A 109 9.14 -6.48 38.28
CA THR A 109 10.12 -7.35 38.96
C THR A 109 11.53 -7.24 38.36
N ILE A 110 11.67 -6.63 37.18
CA ILE A 110 12.98 -6.47 36.55
C ILE A 110 13.75 -5.40 37.32
N LYS A 111 14.88 -5.83 37.90
CA LYS A 111 15.86 -4.97 38.61
C LYS A 111 16.14 -3.66 37.85
N THR A 112 16.19 -3.72 36.51
CA THR A 112 16.38 -2.57 35.62
C THR A 112 15.38 -1.43 35.83
N ALA A 113 14.07 -1.71 35.92
CA ALA A 113 13.06 -0.67 36.06
C ALA A 113 13.19 0.05 37.41
N THR A 114 13.39 -0.71 38.49
CA THR A 114 13.64 -0.18 39.83
C THR A 114 14.91 0.68 39.88
N MET A 115 15.99 0.23 39.23
CA MET A 115 17.26 0.96 39.18
C MET A 115 17.15 2.26 38.38
N ILE A 116 16.44 2.26 37.25
CA ILE A 116 16.15 3.47 36.46
C ILE A 116 15.29 4.44 37.28
N SER A 117 14.26 3.95 37.96
CA SER A 117 13.41 4.78 38.83
C SER A 117 14.19 5.40 39.98
N GLY A 118 15.24 4.73 40.48
CA GLY A 118 16.14 5.24 41.52
C GLY A 118 17.11 6.35 41.08
N LEU A 119 17.18 6.67 39.78
CA LEU A 119 18.00 7.78 39.28
C LEU A 119 17.35 9.14 39.59
N LYS A 120 18.14 10.08 40.12
CA LYS A 120 17.72 11.45 40.47
C LYS A 120 17.50 12.31 39.22
N THR A 121 16.43 12.05 38.48
CA THR A 121 16.15 12.69 37.18
C THR A 121 14.68 13.07 37.09
N LYS A 122 14.40 14.33 36.74
CA LYS A 122 13.02 14.85 36.59
C LYS A 122 12.41 14.48 35.23
N ARG A 123 13.23 14.48 34.18
CA ARG A 123 12.79 14.33 32.78
C ARG A 123 13.13 12.94 32.26
N ARG A 124 12.12 12.21 31.78
CA ARG A 124 12.26 10.83 31.30
C ARG A 124 11.53 10.66 29.98
N ILE A 125 12.17 10.01 29.01
CA ILE A 125 11.55 9.70 27.72
C ILE A 125 11.64 8.20 27.51
N LEU A 126 10.51 7.56 27.24
CA LEU A 126 10.45 6.15 26.88
C LEU A 126 10.11 6.02 25.40
N LEU A 127 10.93 5.31 24.65
CA LEU A 127 10.68 5.00 23.24
C LEU A 127 10.24 3.55 23.12
N THR A 128 9.13 3.31 22.45
CA THR A 128 8.67 1.96 22.14
C THR A 128 8.16 1.91 20.70
N GLY A 129 8.51 0.85 19.97
CA GLY A 129 7.95 0.58 18.65
C GLY A 129 6.68 -0.26 18.68
N THR A 130 6.31 -0.80 19.85
CA THR A 130 5.31 -1.86 20.00
C THR A 130 4.44 -1.63 21.24
N PRO A 131 3.68 -0.53 21.31
CA PRO A 131 2.73 -0.31 22.41
C PRO A 131 1.70 -1.45 22.52
N VAL A 132 1.39 -2.04 21.36
CA VAL A 132 0.58 -3.24 21.07
C VAL A 132 0.75 -4.39 22.06
N GLN A 133 1.97 -4.61 22.53
CA GLN A 133 2.30 -5.76 23.36
C GLN A 133 2.16 -5.49 24.87
N ASN A 134 1.69 -4.31 25.29
CA ASN A 134 1.58 -3.97 26.70
C ASN A 134 0.19 -4.38 27.21
N ASP A 135 0.13 -5.42 28.02
CA ASP A 135 -1.01 -5.62 28.93
C ASP A 135 -1.19 -4.37 29.81
N LEU A 136 -2.40 -4.16 30.35
CA LEU A 136 -2.70 -3.02 31.24
C LEU A 136 -1.68 -2.89 32.40
N LYS A 137 -1.22 -4.03 32.93
CA LYS A 137 -0.14 -4.09 33.94
C LYS A 137 1.21 -3.58 33.41
N GLY A 138 1.55 -3.90 32.17
CA GLY A 138 2.75 -3.41 31.50
C GLY A 138 2.68 -1.90 31.24
N ILE A 139 1.51 -1.37 30.88
CA ILE A 139 1.29 0.07 30.74
C ILE A 139 1.55 0.77 32.07
N HIS A 140 0.96 0.29 33.18
CA HIS A 140 1.21 0.88 34.51
C HIS A 140 2.71 0.92 34.84
N SER A 141 3.42 -0.18 34.62
CA SER A 141 4.87 -0.26 34.89
C SER A 141 5.67 0.76 34.06
N LEU A 142 5.31 0.98 32.79
CA LEU A 142 5.96 1.98 31.94
C LEU A 142 5.63 3.41 32.38
N VAL A 143 4.37 3.67 32.73
CA VAL A 143 3.94 4.97 33.22
C VAL A 143 4.61 5.30 34.54
N ASP A 144 4.75 4.35 35.46
CA ASP A 144 5.41 4.57 36.75
C ASP A 144 6.92 4.87 36.59
N VAL A 145 7.59 4.19 35.66
CA VAL A 145 8.99 4.52 35.32
C VAL A 145 9.10 5.91 34.67
N CYS A 146 8.14 6.31 33.84
CA CYS A 146 8.16 7.59 33.13
C CYS A 146 7.79 8.78 34.04
N ASN A 147 6.66 8.67 34.73
CA ASN A 147 6.05 9.66 35.60
C ASN A 147 5.53 8.97 36.88
N PRO A 148 6.38 8.84 37.91
CA PRO A 148 6.03 8.10 39.12
C PRO A 148 4.83 8.76 39.83
N GLY A 149 3.86 7.94 40.25
CA GLY A 149 2.71 8.37 41.06
C GLY A 149 1.50 8.94 40.31
N ILE A 150 1.54 9.10 38.97
CA ILE A 150 0.38 9.63 38.20
C ILE A 150 -0.83 8.70 38.26
N LEU A 151 -0.61 7.39 38.17
CA LEU A 151 -1.69 6.37 38.17
C LEU A 151 -1.86 5.70 39.55
N GLY A 152 -1.23 6.23 40.59
CA GLY A 152 -1.22 5.63 41.92
C GLY A 152 -0.45 4.29 41.98
N THR A 153 -0.68 3.55 43.06
CA THR A 153 -0.04 2.25 43.29
C THR A 153 -0.61 1.16 42.38
N GLN A 154 0.18 0.13 42.07
CA GLN A 154 -0.25 -1.00 41.22
C GLN A 154 -1.57 -1.63 41.71
N SER A 155 -1.78 -1.74 43.02
CA SER A 155 -3.00 -2.31 43.60
C SER A 155 -4.22 -1.41 43.39
N CYS A 156 -4.04 -0.09 43.48
CA CYS A 156 -5.10 0.88 43.21
C CYS A 156 -5.45 0.88 41.73
N PHE A 157 -4.45 0.92 40.86
CA PHE A 157 -4.62 0.83 39.41
C PHE A 157 -5.36 -0.44 38.99
N ARG A 158 -4.99 -1.58 39.60
CA ARG A 158 -5.63 -2.86 39.30
C ARG A 158 -7.13 -2.85 39.63
N ARG A 159 -7.51 -2.35 40.81
CA ARG A 159 -8.93 -2.28 41.23
C ARG A 159 -9.73 -1.24 40.46
N LEU A 160 -9.12 -0.10 40.12
CA LEU A 160 -9.82 1.03 39.52
C LEU A 160 -9.97 0.91 38.00
N TYR A 161 -8.96 0.36 37.32
CA TYR A 161 -8.92 0.26 35.86
C TYR A 161 -8.83 -1.19 35.38
N GLU A 162 -7.83 -1.96 35.81
CA GLU A 162 -7.57 -3.30 35.25
C GLU A 162 -8.75 -4.27 35.39
N GLU A 163 -9.24 -4.49 36.62
CA GLU A 163 -10.33 -5.42 36.91
C GLU A 163 -11.64 -5.01 36.22
N PRO A 164 -12.12 -3.75 36.34
CA PRO A 164 -13.35 -3.35 35.64
C PRO A 164 -13.26 -3.44 34.11
N ILE A 165 -12.10 -3.14 33.52
CA ILE A 165 -11.90 -3.23 32.07
C ILE A 165 -11.91 -4.69 31.62
N VAL A 166 -11.20 -5.56 32.35
CA VAL A 166 -11.15 -7.00 32.04
C VAL A 166 -12.53 -7.64 32.21
N HIS A 167 -13.24 -7.35 33.31
CA HIS A 167 -14.59 -7.87 33.55
C HIS A 167 -15.59 -7.39 32.50
N GLY A 168 -15.59 -6.09 32.18
CA GLY A 168 -16.48 -5.54 31.14
C GLY A 168 -16.22 -6.08 29.72
N GLN A 169 -15.08 -6.74 29.49
CA GLN A 169 -14.73 -7.38 28.21
C GLN A 169 -15.15 -8.85 28.13
N GLN A 170 -15.59 -9.47 29.24
CA GLN A 170 -16.00 -10.88 29.22
C GLN A 170 -17.35 -11.03 28.49
N PRO A 171 -17.54 -12.13 27.72
CA PRO A 171 -18.76 -12.33 26.94
C PRO A 171 -20.02 -12.46 27.82
N ASP A 172 -19.86 -13.01 29.02
CA ASP A 172 -20.86 -13.17 30.08
C ASP A 172 -21.09 -11.90 30.92
N ALA A 173 -20.36 -10.82 30.67
CA ALA A 173 -20.48 -9.59 31.46
C ALA A 173 -21.84 -8.90 31.28
N THR A 174 -22.37 -8.42 32.39
CA THR A 174 -23.62 -7.65 32.44
C THR A 174 -23.48 -6.33 31.68
N SER A 175 -24.60 -5.75 31.25
CA SER A 175 -24.62 -4.44 30.58
C SER A 175 -24.00 -3.32 31.44
N GLU A 176 -24.15 -3.41 32.77
CA GLU A 176 -23.57 -2.45 33.72
C GLU A 176 -22.04 -2.59 33.82
N GLU A 177 -21.51 -3.81 33.89
CA GLU A 177 -20.07 -4.08 33.90
C GLU A 177 -19.40 -3.66 32.58
N LYS A 178 -20.07 -3.87 31.45
CA LYS A 178 -19.63 -3.40 30.13
C LYS A 178 -19.50 -1.87 30.10
N LEU A 179 -20.52 -1.16 30.59
CA LEU A 179 -20.51 0.31 30.66
C LEU A 179 -19.41 0.82 31.60
N LEU A 180 -19.24 0.19 32.76
CA LEU A 180 -18.19 0.53 33.72
C LEU A 180 -16.80 0.34 33.11
N GLY A 181 -16.56 -0.81 32.46
CA GLY A 181 -15.30 -1.10 31.78
C GLY A 181 -14.98 -0.09 30.68
N GLN A 182 -15.95 0.27 29.84
CA GLN A 182 -15.79 1.30 28.81
C GLN A 182 -15.49 2.68 29.40
N THR A 183 -16.19 3.07 30.46
CA THR A 183 -15.98 4.36 31.12
C THR A 183 -14.58 4.46 31.71
N ARG A 184 -14.11 3.39 32.39
CA ARG A 184 -12.76 3.33 32.96
C ARG A 184 -11.67 3.29 31.89
N ALA A 185 -11.88 2.61 30.78
CA ALA A 185 -10.95 2.61 29.66
C ALA A 185 -10.84 4.01 29.02
N ALA A 186 -11.95 4.70 28.80
CA ALA A 186 -11.97 6.06 28.27
C ALA A 186 -11.26 7.05 29.21
N GLU A 187 -11.49 6.93 30.52
CA GLU A 187 -10.79 7.71 31.54
C GLU A 187 -9.27 7.50 31.50
N LEU A 188 -8.83 6.23 31.43
CA LEU A 188 -7.42 5.87 31.34
C LEU A 188 -6.77 6.40 30.05
N ASN A 189 -7.45 6.30 28.90
CA ASN A 189 -6.99 6.85 27.63
C ASN A 189 -6.85 8.37 27.68
N ARG A 190 -7.81 9.06 28.30
CA ARG A 190 -7.75 10.51 28.50
C ARG A 190 -6.54 10.90 29.37
N LEU A 191 -6.26 10.15 30.44
CA LEU A 191 -5.11 10.42 31.30
C LEU A 191 -3.77 10.16 30.59
N THR A 192 -3.67 9.03 29.88
CA THR A 192 -2.42 8.61 29.22
C THR A 192 -2.10 9.44 27.98
N SER A 193 -3.10 9.85 27.19
CA SER A 193 -2.91 10.67 25.98
C SER A 193 -2.20 12.02 26.20
N MET A 194 -2.18 12.53 27.43
CA MET A 194 -1.47 13.77 27.76
C MET A 194 0.05 13.65 27.61
N PHE A 195 0.62 12.47 27.88
CA PHE A 195 2.06 12.21 27.86
C PHE A 195 2.44 10.98 27.02
N PHE A 196 1.48 10.33 26.37
CA PHE A 196 1.66 9.21 25.47
C PHE A 196 1.33 9.63 24.03
N LEU A 197 2.28 9.49 23.10
CA LEU A 197 2.06 9.77 21.68
C LEU A 197 2.27 8.51 20.86
N ARG A 198 1.28 8.14 20.05
CA ARG A 198 1.35 7.04 19.07
C ARG A 198 0.84 7.55 17.73
N ARG A 199 1.67 7.44 16.69
CA ARG A 199 1.28 7.59 15.29
C ARG A 199 1.46 6.28 14.54
N THR A 200 0.52 5.98 13.65
CA THR A 200 0.55 4.80 12.80
C THR A 200 1.45 5.02 11.58
N SER A 201 1.89 3.92 10.98
CA SER A 201 2.69 3.92 9.76
C SER A 201 2.00 4.54 8.53
N GLU A 202 0.69 4.81 8.58
CA GLU A 202 -0.07 5.56 7.57
C GLU A 202 0.43 7.00 7.38
N VAL A 203 1.03 7.61 8.40
CA VAL A 203 1.67 8.93 8.23
C VAL A 203 2.75 8.86 7.15
N ASN A 204 3.41 7.70 7.01
CA ASN A 204 4.45 7.48 6.02
C ASN A 204 3.93 7.22 4.62
N SER A 205 2.71 6.69 4.46
CA SER A 205 2.14 6.40 3.13
C SER A 205 1.91 7.66 2.29
N ARG A 206 1.86 8.84 2.93
CA ARG A 206 1.74 10.13 2.22
C ARG A 206 3.00 10.56 1.47
N TYR A 207 4.17 10.06 1.88
CA TYR A 207 5.45 10.54 1.34
C TYR A 207 6.42 9.42 0.92
N LEU A 208 6.24 8.20 1.41
CA LEU A 208 7.00 7.04 0.93
C LEU A 208 6.30 6.40 -0.27
N PRO A 209 7.08 5.72 -1.15
CA PRO A 209 6.52 4.85 -2.17
C PRO A 209 5.57 3.79 -1.57
N PRO A 210 4.61 3.28 -2.37
CA PRO A 210 3.69 2.26 -1.89
C PRO A 210 4.45 1.02 -1.42
N LYS A 211 3.91 0.38 -0.38
CA LYS A 211 4.34 -0.95 0.07
C LYS A 211 3.28 -1.98 -0.31
N VAL A 212 3.72 -3.12 -0.80
CA VAL A 212 2.85 -4.27 -1.14
C VAL A 212 3.27 -5.43 -0.25
N GLU A 213 2.36 -5.90 0.60
CA GLU A 213 2.57 -7.08 1.45
C GLU A 213 1.87 -8.29 0.80
N SER A 214 2.62 -9.35 0.54
CA SER A 214 2.13 -10.59 -0.07
C SER A 214 2.47 -11.78 0.84
N VAL A 215 1.45 -12.50 1.28
CA VAL A 215 1.61 -13.73 2.03
C VAL A 215 1.54 -14.90 1.06
N VAL A 216 2.62 -15.68 0.99
CA VAL A 216 2.78 -16.78 0.05
C VAL A 216 2.72 -18.09 0.81
N PHE A 217 1.68 -18.85 0.53
CA PHE A 217 1.44 -20.16 1.08
C PHE A 217 2.12 -21.23 0.21
N CYS A 218 3.17 -21.86 0.74
CA CYS A 218 4.01 -22.85 0.08
C CYS A 218 3.57 -24.26 0.50
N ARG A 219 3.30 -25.14 -0.47
CA ARG A 219 2.99 -26.54 -0.20
C ARG A 219 4.24 -27.28 0.34
N PRO A 220 4.14 -28.07 1.43
CA PRO A 220 5.27 -28.86 1.91
C PRO A 220 5.66 -29.97 0.92
N SER A 221 6.94 -30.32 0.89
CA SER A 221 7.44 -31.45 0.08
C SER A 221 6.99 -32.80 0.66
N LEU A 222 7.02 -33.86 -0.16
CA LEU A 222 6.69 -35.22 0.31
C LEU A 222 7.60 -35.68 1.45
N LEU A 223 8.89 -35.29 1.43
CA LEU A 223 9.84 -35.56 2.49
C LEU A 223 9.51 -34.77 3.77
N GLN A 224 9.12 -33.51 3.64
CA GLN A 224 8.66 -32.73 4.79
C GLN A 224 7.43 -33.37 5.44
N LEU A 225 6.47 -33.84 4.64
CA LEU A 225 5.27 -34.52 5.14
C LEU A 225 5.60 -35.83 5.87
N SER A 226 6.49 -36.67 5.33
CA SER A 226 6.85 -37.94 5.98
C SER A 226 7.50 -37.71 7.35
N VAL A 227 8.48 -36.79 7.42
CA VAL A 227 9.17 -36.45 8.67
C VAL A 227 8.23 -35.75 9.66
N TYR A 228 7.30 -34.91 9.17
CA TYR A 228 6.33 -34.23 10.02
C TYR A 228 5.40 -35.24 10.70
N ARG A 229 4.86 -36.21 9.96
CA ARG A 229 4.03 -37.29 10.54
C ARG A 229 4.78 -38.06 11.61
N HIS A 230 6.05 -38.39 11.36
CA HIS A 230 6.86 -39.13 12.30
C HIS A 230 7.10 -38.34 13.60
N LEU A 231 7.39 -37.03 13.50
CA LEU A 231 7.52 -36.11 14.64
C LEU A 231 6.22 -35.93 15.44
N LEU A 232 5.06 -36.03 14.78
CA LEU A 232 3.77 -36.01 15.47
C LEU A 232 3.51 -37.32 16.22
N THR A 233 3.90 -38.47 15.65
CA THR A 233 3.72 -39.79 16.27
C THR A 233 4.68 -40.06 17.43
N SER A 234 5.91 -39.52 17.39
CA SER A 234 6.89 -39.65 18.48
C SER A 234 6.58 -38.79 19.70
N ARG A 235 5.42 -38.12 19.72
CA ARG A 235 4.97 -37.27 20.80
C ARG A 235 4.64 -38.10 22.05
N VAL A 236 5.62 -38.22 22.93
CA VAL A 236 5.42 -38.67 24.31
C VAL A 236 4.62 -37.59 25.06
N GLU A 237 3.51 -37.98 25.68
CA GLU A 237 2.68 -37.11 26.51
C GLU A 237 3.48 -36.59 27.73
N GLY A 238 4.11 -35.43 27.60
CA GLY A 238 4.76 -34.74 28.72
C GLY A 238 5.83 -33.73 28.30
N SER A 239 5.75 -32.53 28.88
CA SER A 239 6.78 -31.47 29.08
C SER A 239 7.68 -30.99 27.92
N ARG A 240 7.78 -31.67 26.77
CA ARG A 240 8.74 -31.38 25.67
C ARG A 240 8.14 -30.61 24.49
N HIS A 241 7.00 -29.95 24.66
CA HIS A 241 6.30 -29.24 23.56
C HIS A 241 7.14 -28.16 22.87
N LEU A 242 7.97 -27.43 23.62
CA LEU A 242 8.82 -26.37 23.05
C LEU A 242 9.92 -26.92 22.12
N VAL A 243 10.49 -28.07 22.46
CA VAL A 243 11.52 -28.72 21.63
C VAL A 243 10.89 -29.22 20.33
N CYS A 244 9.72 -29.83 20.41
CA CYS A 244 8.98 -30.32 19.26
C CYS A 244 8.52 -29.17 18.34
N ILE A 245 8.01 -28.07 18.90
CA ILE A 245 7.72 -26.82 18.14
C ILE A 245 8.98 -26.31 17.43
N GLY A 246 10.12 -26.31 18.13
CA GLY A 246 11.41 -25.92 17.54
C GLY A 246 11.83 -26.82 16.37
N ALA A 247 11.62 -28.13 16.48
CA ALA A 247 11.88 -29.09 15.43
C ALA A 247 10.93 -28.90 14.23
N LEU A 248 9.61 -28.78 14.47
CA LEU A 248 8.63 -28.57 13.41
C LEU A 248 8.90 -27.28 12.62
N LYS A 249 9.28 -26.18 13.30
CA LYS A 249 9.69 -24.94 12.62
C LYS A 249 10.92 -25.14 11.72
N LYS A 250 11.96 -25.84 12.22
CA LYS A 250 13.15 -26.15 11.41
C LYS A 250 12.82 -27.03 10.21
N LEU A 251 11.92 -28.01 10.38
CA LEU A 251 11.48 -28.88 9.29
C LEU A 251 10.73 -28.11 8.19
N CYS A 252 9.86 -27.17 8.57
CA CYS A 252 9.15 -26.30 7.62
C CYS A 252 10.13 -25.47 6.78
N ASN A 253 11.26 -25.08 7.36
CA ASN A 253 12.33 -24.37 6.66
C ASN A 253 13.08 -25.30 5.71
N ASP A 254 13.69 -26.36 6.24
CA ASP A 254 14.37 -27.36 5.45
C ASP A 254 14.64 -28.67 6.22
N PRO A 255 14.45 -29.85 5.60
CA PRO A 255 14.74 -31.14 6.23
C PRO A 255 16.21 -31.33 6.66
N SER A 256 17.19 -30.70 6.00
CA SER A 256 18.62 -30.84 6.34
C SER A 256 18.94 -30.31 7.75
N LEU A 257 18.17 -29.32 8.21
CA LEU A 257 18.35 -28.75 9.55
C LEU A 257 18.01 -29.76 10.64
N ILE A 258 17.08 -30.68 10.39
CA ILE A 258 16.75 -31.77 11.30
C ILE A 258 17.76 -32.89 11.17
N TYR A 259 18.13 -33.26 9.93
CA TYR A 259 19.11 -34.31 9.66
C TYR A 259 20.46 -34.08 10.36
N SER A 260 20.97 -32.84 10.35
CA SER A 260 22.20 -32.49 11.07
C SER A 260 22.12 -32.71 12.59
N GLN A 261 20.92 -32.60 13.16
CA GLN A 261 20.69 -32.85 14.59
C GLN A 261 20.50 -34.34 14.89
N CYS A 262 19.90 -35.10 13.97
CA CYS A 262 19.84 -36.56 14.05
C CYS A 262 21.24 -37.17 14.03
N GLN A 263 22.12 -36.73 13.12
CA GLN A 263 23.51 -37.19 13.09
C GLN A 263 24.28 -36.88 14.39
N GLN A 264 24.20 -35.65 14.89
CA GLN A 264 24.84 -35.27 16.15
C GLN A 264 24.31 -36.06 17.35
N ALA A 265 23.01 -36.35 17.37
CA ALA A 265 22.39 -37.15 18.42
C ALA A 265 22.85 -38.62 18.38
N ASN A 266 23.02 -39.20 17.19
CA ASN A 266 23.54 -40.55 17.03
C ASN A 266 25.04 -40.64 17.40
N GLU A 267 25.84 -39.63 17.03
CA GLU A 267 27.27 -39.56 17.40
C GLU A 267 27.49 -39.44 18.93
N MET A 268 26.60 -38.70 19.62
CA MET A 268 26.64 -38.58 21.10
C MET A 268 26.12 -39.83 21.82
N ALA A 269 25.24 -40.61 21.20
CA ALA A 269 24.72 -41.85 21.78
C ALA A 269 25.74 -43.00 21.79
N ASP A 270 26.75 -42.96 20.89
CA ASP A 270 27.83 -43.95 20.82
C ASP A 270 28.94 -43.74 21.88
N SER A 271 28.93 -42.63 22.63
CA SER A 271 29.84 -42.39 23.76
C SER A 271 29.13 -42.64 25.09
N LEU A 272 29.47 -43.77 25.72
CA LEU A 272 28.86 -44.40 26.91
C LEU A 272 28.45 -43.50 28.10
N ASP A 273 27.36 -43.96 28.73
CA ASP A 273 26.86 -43.78 30.11
C ASP A 273 25.74 -42.76 30.44
N ILE A 274 24.60 -43.36 30.85
CA ILE A 274 23.59 -42.94 31.83
C ILE A 274 22.39 -42.09 31.36
N ASP A 275 21.22 -42.75 31.39
CA ASP A 275 19.86 -42.23 31.65
C ASP A 275 19.58 -40.76 31.30
N GLN A 276 19.20 -40.50 30.05
CA GLN A 276 18.46 -39.29 29.68
C GLN A 276 17.56 -39.55 28.45
N GLU A 277 16.30 -39.93 28.75
CA GLU A 277 15.07 -39.71 27.95
C GLU A 277 15.23 -39.60 26.42
N ALA A 278 14.91 -40.70 25.70
CA ALA A 278 14.72 -40.84 24.25
C ALA A 278 14.64 -39.50 23.51
N SER A 279 15.67 -39.20 22.71
CA SER A 279 15.75 -37.97 21.93
C SER A 279 14.55 -37.91 20.98
N VAL A 280 13.88 -36.76 20.86
CA VAL A 280 12.76 -36.55 19.90
C VAL A 280 13.19 -36.88 18.45
N TYR A 281 14.50 -36.92 18.21
CA TYR A 281 15.16 -37.17 16.93
C TYR A 281 15.46 -38.67 16.66
N GLU A 282 15.19 -39.56 17.62
CA GLU A 282 15.49 -40.99 17.51
C GLU A 282 14.62 -41.67 16.45
N GLY A 283 15.23 -42.39 15.51
CA GLY A 283 14.54 -43.11 14.43
C GLY A 283 14.13 -42.27 13.21
N LEU A 284 14.32 -40.94 13.24
CA LEU A 284 13.99 -40.05 12.12
C LEU A 284 14.80 -40.33 10.85
N ASP A 285 16.02 -40.88 10.98
CA ASP A 285 16.88 -41.20 9.84
C ASP A 285 16.22 -42.17 8.84
N ARG A 286 15.29 -43.02 9.32
CA ARG A 286 14.54 -43.95 8.46
C ARG A 286 13.54 -43.26 7.53
N SER A 287 13.18 -42.01 7.82
CA SER A 287 12.27 -41.21 6.99
C SER A 287 12.98 -40.48 5.85
N PHE A 288 14.32 -40.45 5.87
CA PHE A 288 15.14 -39.87 4.81
C PHE A 288 15.52 -40.94 3.76
N PRO A 289 15.53 -40.61 2.45
CA PRO A 289 15.96 -41.55 1.43
C PRO A 289 17.45 -41.89 1.58
N GLU A 290 17.85 -43.13 1.29
CA GLU A 290 19.25 -43.62 1.40
C GLU A 290 20.25 -42.83 0.54
N SER A 291 19.76 -42.12 -0.49
CA SER A 291 20.55 -41.24 -1.36
C SER A 291 20.74 -39.81 -0.82
N TYR A 292 20.16 -39.48 0.33
CA TYR A 292 20.21 -38.15 0.93
C TYR A 292 21.62 -37.82 1.41
N LYS A 293 22.29 -36.89 0.73
CA LYS A 293 23.61 -36.38 1.11
C LYS A 293 23.48 -34.92 1.58
N PRO A 294 23.85 -34.58 2.82
CA PRO A 294 23.72 -33.21 3.33
C PRO A 294 24.63 -32.20 2.61
N ASP A 295 25.68 -32.68 1.94
CA ASP A 295 26.63 -31.86 1.19
C ASP A 295 26.12 -31.44 -0.20
N ARG A 296 25.14 -32.16 -0.76
CA ARG A 296 24.55 -31.81 -2.05
C ARG A 296 23.28 -30.98 -1.82
N PHE A 297 23.41 -29.66 -1.98
CA PHE A 297 22.25 -28.77 -1.86
C PHE A 297 21.28 -28.97 -3.02
N THR A 298 20.07 -29.43 -2.70
CA THR A 298 18.94 -29.59 -3.62
C THR A 298 17.76 -28.79 -3.09
N THR A 299 17.13 -28.00 -3.95
CA THR A 299 15.95 -27.19 -3.59
C THR A 299 14.69 -28.04 -3.42
N ASP A 300 14.67 -29.27 -3.94
CA ASP A 300 13.46 -30.09 -4.07
C ASP A 300 12.92 -30.66 -2.76
N HIS A 301 13.72 -30.61 -1.70
CA HIS A 301 13.35 -31.15 -0.40
C HIS A 301 12.55 -30.17 0.46
N SER A 302 12.50 -28.88 0.11
CA SER A 302 11.74 -27.87 0.85
C SER A 302 10.86 -27.03 -0.07
N GLY A 303 9.54 -27.05 0.17
CA GLY A 303 8.57 -26.29 -0.63
C GLY A 303 8.85 -24.78 -0.60
N LYS A 304 9.28 -24.25 0.56
CA LYS A 304 9.69 -22.85 0.67
C LYS A 304 10.91 -22.51 -0.17
N LEU A 305 11.92 -23.37 -0.19
CA LEU A 305 13.13 -23.14 -0.99
C LEU A 305 12.86 -23.19 -2.49
N GLN A 306 11.94 -24.06 -2.95
CA GLN A 306 11.52 -24.09 -4.34
C GLN A 306 10.91 -22.75 -4.76
N VAL A 307 9.89 -22.30 -4.01
CA VAL A 307 9.23 -21.01 -4.26
C VAL A 307 10.24 -19.86 -4.21
N LEU A 308 11.12 -19.86 -3.21
CA LEU A 308 12.14 -18.83 -3.07
C LEU A 308 13.15 -18.83 -4.22
N SER A 309 13.59 -20.00 -4.71
CA SER A 309 14.48 -20.10 -5.87
C SER A 309 13.83 -19.50 -7.11
N HIS A 310 12.53 -19.73 -7.32
CA HIS A 310 11.78 -19.14 -8.44
C HIS A 310 11.63 -17.61 -8.27
N ILE A 311 11.27 -17.15 -7.08
CA ILE A 311 11.17 -15.72 -6.74
C ILE A 311 12.51 -15.03 -6.99
N LEU A 312 13.62 -15.57 -6.46
CA LEU A 312 14.96 -15.00 -6.64
C LEU A 312 15.40 -14.98 -8.10
N ALA A 313 15.09 -16.03 -8.88
CA ALA A 313 15.44 -16.07 -10.30
C ALA A 313 14.71 -14.99 -11.11
N GLN A 314 13.43 -14.72 -10.81
CA GLN A 314 12.67 -13.64 -11.44
C GLN A 314 13.17 -12.26 -10.97
N ILE A 315 13.43 -12.13 -9.68
CA ILE A 315 13.96 -10.89 -9.11
C ILE A 315 15.36 -10.56 -9.68
N TYR A 316 16.21 -11.57 -9.92
CA TYR A 316 17.54 -11.38 -10.50
C TYR A 316 17.48 -10.79 -11.90
N ARG A 317 16.47 -11.17 -12.70
CA ARG A 317 16.22 -10.56 -14.02
C ARG A 317 15.83 -9.09 -13.93
N ILE A 318 15.16 -8.69 -12.85
CA ILE A 318 14.69 -7.32 -12.60
C ILE A 318 15.78 -6.48 -11.87
N GLY A 319 16.77 -7.14 -11.25
CA GLY A 319 17.93 -6.51 -10.62
C GLY A 319 17.70 -6.06 -9.16
N GLU A 320 16.83 -6.71 -8.39
CA GLU A 320 16.45 -6.25 -7.03
C GLU A 320 16.90 -7.19 -5.88
N ARG A 321 17.03 -6.69 -4.64
CA ARG A 321 17.88 -7.35 -3.62
C ARG A 321 17.14 -8.13 -2.50
N VAL A 322 17.67 -9.25 -1.95
CA VAL A 322 16.97 -10.20 -0.99
C VAL A 322 17.89 -10.79 0.14
N THR A 323 17.49 -11.68 1.10
CA THR A 323 18.24 -12.01 2.38
C THR A 323 18.10 -13.47 2.98
N LEU A 324 19.17 -14.21 3.46
CA LEU A 324 19.36 -15.30 4.53
C LEU A 324 20.35 -16.53 4.31
N ASP A 325 20.66 -17.36 5.34
CA ASP A 325 21.81 -18.34 5.48
C ASP A 325 21.77 -19.71 4.76
N LEU A 326 20.66 -20.47 4.82
CA LEU A 326 20.46 -21.59 3.90
C LEU A 326 20.44 -21.07 2.45
N LEU A 327 20.05 -19.81 2.32
CA LEU A 327 20.13 -19.07 1.09
C LEU A 327 21.55 -18.63 0.78
N GLN A 328 22.50 -18.69 1.70
CA GLN A 328 23.91 -18.49 1.38
C GLN A 328 24.37 -19.60 0.44
N LYS A 329 24.11 -20.87 0.80
CA LYS A 329 24.38 -22.03 -0.08
C LYS A 329 23.61 -21.93 -1.40
N LEU A 330 22.35 -21.47 -1.35
CA LEU A 330 21.56 -21.21 -2.57
C LEU A 330 22.20 -20.12 -3.44
N CYS A 331 22.67 -19.03 -2.84
CA CYS A 331 23.32 -17.92 -3.52
C CYS A 331 24.66 -18.36 -4.11
N GLU A 332 25.47 -19.12 -3.38
CA GLU A 332 26.73 -19.70 -3.87
C GLU A 332 26.48 -20.60 -5.08
N ASN A 333 25.51 -21.51 -5.00
CA ASN A 333 25.15 -22.40 -6.12
C ASN A 333 24.61 -21.66 -7.34
N ARG A 334 23.92 -20.54 -7.15
CA ARG A 334 23.38 -19.69 -8.23
C ARG A 334 24.33 -18.55 -8.62
N SER A 335 25.51 -18.47 -8.01
CA SER A 335 26.52 -17.41 -8.22
C SER A 335 25.98 -15.98 -7.99
N TYR A 336 25.16 -15.80 -6.95
CA TYR A 336 24.66 -14.48 -6.53
C TYR A 336 25.61 -13.80 -5.54
N ASP A 337 25.93 -12.53 -5.79
CA ASP A 337 26.71 -11.71 -4.85
C ASP A 337 25.88 -11.38 -3.61
N PHE A 338 26.39 -11.72 -2.42
CA PHE A 338 25.70 -11.47 -1.15
C PHE A 338 26.57 -10.82 -0.07
N LEU A 339 25.93 -10.13 0.87
CA LEU A 339 26.49 -9.70 2.15
C LEU A 339 25.72 -10.36 3.28
N ARG A 340 26.38 -10.59 4.43
CA ARG A 340 25.76 -11.25 5.58
C ARG A 340 25.99 -10.47 6.86
N LEU A 341 24.92 -10.24 7.62
CA LEU A 341 24.95 -9.58 8.92
C LEU A 341 24.18 -10.40 9.96
N ASP A 342 24.95 -10.98 10.89
CA ASP A 342 24.43 -11.78 11.99
C ASP A 342 24.90 -11.27 13.35
N GLY A 343 24.39 -11.90 14.43
CA GLY A 343 24.80 -11.63 15.80
C GLY A 343 26.30 -11.85 16.06
N LYS A 344 26.96 -12.69 15.24
CA LYS A 344 28.41 -12.93 15.30
C LYS A 344 29.24 -11.82 14.66
N THR A 345 28.64 -10.94 13.83
CA THR A 345 29.36 -9.87 13.15
C THR A 345 29.71 -8.75 14.15
N PRO A 346 30.99 -8.33 14.25
CA PRO A 346 31.43 -7.26 15.16
C PRO A 346 30.72 -5.93 14.85
N THR A 347 30.36 -5.18 15.91
CA THR A 347 29.60 -3.91 15.80
C THR A 347 30.27 -2.87 14.91
N SER A 348 31.61 -2.78 14.93
CA SER A 348 32.37 -1.82 14.14
C SER A 348 32.22 -2.01 12.62
N LYS A 349 32.02 -3.25 12.15
CA LYS A 349 31.90 -3.56 10.72
C LYS A 349 30.48 -3.45 10.19
N ARG A 350 29.45 -3.49 11.07
CA ARG A 350 28.03 -3.53 10.67
C ARG A 350 27.63 -2.34 9.81
N GLN A 351 28.04 -1.13 10.21
CA GLN A 351 27.71 0.09 9.45
C GLN A 351 28.36 0.09 8.06
N SER A 352 29.62 -0.34 7.94
CA SER A 352 30.30 -0.41 6.63
C SER A 352 29.62 -1.36 5.64
N LEU A 353 29.04 -2.47 6.13
CA LEU A 353 28.30 -3.41 5.28
C LEU A 353 26.99 -2.80 4.79
N VAL A 354 26.30 -2.05 5.65
CA VAL A 354 25.05 -1.35 5.32
C VAL A 354 25.32 -0.23 4.32
N ASP A 355 26.36 0.57 4.54
CA ASP A 355 26.72 1.67 3.63
C ASP A 355 27.10 1.13 2.25
N ARG A 356 27.90 0.04 2.21
CA ARG A 356 28.25 -0.64 0.97
C ARG A 356 27.03 -1.20 0.24
N PHE A 357 26.01 -1.69 0.96
CA PHE A 357 24.79 -2.19 0.35
C PHE A 357 23.89 -1.05 -0.17
N ASN A 358 23.80 0.07 0.55
CA ASN A 358 23.00 1.22 0.15
C ASN A 358 23.61 2.02 -1.00
N ASP A 359 24.89 1.82 -1.30
CA ASP A 359 25.53 2.41 -2.47
C ASP A 359 24.90 1.89 -3.78
N LYS A 360 24.56 2.82 -4.67
CA LYS A 360 23.97 2.54 -5.97
C LYS A 360 24.94 1.83 -6.92
N HIS A 361 26.24 2.02 -6.74
CA HIS A 361 27.27 1.42 -7.58
C HIS A 361 27.61 -0.02 -7.15
N CYS A 362 27.05 -0.48 -6.04
CA CYS A 362 27.30 -1.80 -5.51
C CYS A 362 26.56 -2.88 -6.32
N LYS A 363 27.31 -3.88 -6.83
CA LYS A 363 26.77 -5.02 -7.59
C LYS A 363 26.10 -6.10 -6.72
N ILE A 364 26.11 -5.92 -5.40
CA ILE A 364 25.61 -6.93 -4.47
C ILE A 364 24.11 -7.08 -4.65
N PHE A 365 23.68 -8.32 -4.90
CA PHE A 365 22.29 -8.69 -5.12
C PHE A 365 21.58 -9.06 -3.81
N VAL A 366 22.26 -9.61 -2.81
CA VAL A 366 21.57 -10.17 -1.63
C VAL A 366 22.20 -9.65 -0.33
N PHE A 367 21.41 -9.28 0.67
CA PHE A 367 21.86 -8.88 2.01
C PHE A 367 21.25 -9.77 3.10
N LEU A 368 21.89 -10.88 3.46
CA LEU A 368 21.43 -11.80 4.48
C LEU A 368 21.38 -11.11 5.86
N LEU A 369 20.20 -11.06 6.49
CA LEU A 369 19.98 -10.48 7.81
C LEU A 369 19.21 -11.45 8.69
N SER A 370 19.77 -11.80 9.85
CA SER A 370 18.99 -12.47 10.91
C SER A 370 17.98 -11.50 11.54
N SER A 371 16.72 -11.93 11.70
CA SER A 371 15.64 -11.13 12.30
C SER A 371 16.02 -10.50 13.65
N LYS A 372 16.78 -11.23 14.49
CA LYS A 372 17.28 -10.75 15.79
C LYS A 372 18.54 -9.89 15.69
N ALA A 373 19.49 -10.26 14.81
CA ALA A 373 20.69 -9.44 14.56
C ALA A 373 20.34 -8.08 13.94
N GLY A 374 19.19 -8.05 13.27
CA GLY A 374 18.53 -6.86 12.82
C GLY A 374 18.39 -5.82 13.93
N GLY A 375 17.88 -6.15 15.12
CA GLY A 375 17.24 -5.25 16.12
C GLY A 375 17.86 -3.86 16.43
N VAL A 376 19.06 -3.56 15.95
CA VAL A 376 19.81 -2.29 16.04
C VAL A 376 19.31 -1.16 15.10
N GLY A 377 18.07 -1.18 14.60
CA GLY A 377 17.52 -0.05 13.83
C GLY A 377 18.25 0.34 12.52
N LEU A 378 18.87 -0.63 11.84
CA LEU A 378 19.64 -0.42 10.60
C LEU A 378 18.77 0.14 9.46
N ASN A 379 19.36 0.95 8.58
CA ASN A 379 18.68 1.54 7.42
C ASN A 379 19.09 0.82 6.13
N LEU A 380 18.17 0.07 5.50
CA LEU A 380 18.43 -0.77 4.33
C LEU A 380 17.62 -0.31 3.11
N ILE A 381 17.66 1.00 2.83
CA ILE A 381 16.94 1.63 1.69
C ILE A 381 17.45 1.18 0.32
N GLY A 382 18.64 0.58 0.23
CA GLY A 382 19.15 0.02 -1.02
C GLY A 382 18.42 -1.25 -1.49
N ALA A 383 17.52 -1.82 -0.68
CA ALA A 383 16.65 -2.93 -1.06
C ALA A 383 15.25 -2.40 -1.40
N SER A 384 14.61 -2.99 -2.42
CA SER A 384 13.20 -2.78 -2.75
C SER A 384 12.33 -3.99 -2.39
N ARG A 385 12.92 -5.18 -2.19
CA ARG A 385 12.19 -6.40 -1.83
C ARG A 385 12.68 -6.95 -0.50
N LEU A 386 11.74 -7.42 0.31
CA LEU A 386 12.04 -8.10 1.57
C LEU A 386 11.35 -9.46 1.56
N VAL A 387 12.10 -10.52 1.81
CA VAL A 387 11.55 -11.87 1.98
C VAL A 387 11.70 -12.28 3.43
N LEU A 388 10.57 -12.41 4.12
CA LEU A 388 10.45 -13.02 5.43
C LEU A 388 10.32 -14.52 5.25
N PHE A 389 11.45 -15.21 5.35
CA PHE A 389 11.54 -16.68 5.20
C PHE A 389 10.93 -17.42 6.40
N ASP A 390 11.21 -16.90 7.60
CA ASP A 390 10.73 -17.43 8.88
C ASP A 390 9.83 -16.41 9.56
N ILE A 391 8.79 -16.89 10.22
CA ILE A 391 7.93 -16.09 11.09
C ILE A 391 8.31 -16.25 12.57
N ASP A 392 8.27 -15.15 13.31
CA ASP A 392 8.43 -15.17 14.77
C ASP A 392 7.07 -15.44 15.45
N TRP A 393 7.08 -15.87 16.71
CA TRP A 393 5.83 -15.89 17.51
C TRP A 393 5.34 -14.48 17.83
N ASN A 394 6.26 -13.52 17.83
CA ASN A 394 6.03 -12.14 18.12
C ASN A 394 5.97 -11.30 16.84
N PRO A 395 4.79 -10.79 16.43
CA PRO A 395 4.63 -10.02 15.18
C PRO A 395 5.47 -8.73 15.13
N ALA A 396 5.86 -8.20 16.30
CA ALA A 396 6.70 -7.01 16.39
C ALA A 396 8.08 -7.18 15.74
N ASN A 397 8.68 -8.38 15.85
CA ASN A 397 10.00 -8.64 15.29
C ASN A 397 9.95 -8.56 13.75
N ASP A 398 8.84 -9.01 13.16
CA ASP A 398 8.60 -8.99 11.72
C ASP A 398 8.36 -7.54 11.26
N ILE A 399 7.52 -6.78 11.98
CA ILE A 399 7.31 -5.34 11.73
C ILE A 399 8.62 -4.54 11.83
N GLN A 400 9.46 -4.85 12.83
CA GLN A 400 10.79 -4.25 12.97
C GLN A 400 11.71 -4.55 11.78
N SER A 401 11.57 -5.72 11.19
CA SER A 401 12.35 -6.13 10.02
C SER A 401 11.86 -5.40 8.77
N MET A 402 10.55 -5.31 8.56
CA MET A 402 9.92 -4.57 7.46
C MET A 402 10.27 -3.07 7.47
N ALA A 403 10.24 -2.44 8.65
CA ALA A 403 10.51 -1.00 8.83
C ALA A 403 11.97 -0.58 8.55
N ARG A 404 12.85 -1.50 8.14
CA ARG A 404 14.25 -1.21 7.72
C ARG A 404 14.35 -0.87 6.25
N VAL A 405 13.50 -1.48 5.45
CA VAL A 405 13.49 -1.37 3.99
C VAL A 405 12.51 -0.27 3.59
N TRP A 406 11.30 -0.28 4.17
CA TRP A 406 10.31 0.76 3.98
C TRP A 406 10.51 1.90 4.98
N ARG A 407 11.41 2.82 4.62
CA ARG A 407 11.84 3.94 5.45
C ARG A 407 12.19 5.16 4.59
N ASP A 408 12.31 6.31 5.23
CA ASP A 408 12.77 7.55 4.58
C ASP A 408 14.10 7.34 3.84
N GLY A 409 14.15 7.80 2.59
CA GLY A 409 15.21 7.51 1.62
C GLY A 409 14.89 6.42 0.60
N GLN A 410 13.81 5.65 0.80
CA GLN A 410 13.32 4.68 -0.18
C GLN A 410 12.72 5.40 -1.40
N LYS A 411 13.11 4.96 -2.59
CA LYS A 411 12.65 5.55 -3.88
C LYS A 411 11.80 4.60 -4.69
N ASN A 412 11.92 3.31 -4.44
CA ASN A 412 11.22 2.27 -5.18
C ASN A 412 10.03 1.75 -4.37
N THR A 413 9.01 1.24 -5.08
CA THR A 413 7.92 0.47 -4.48
C THR A 413 8.50 -0.72 -3.71
N VAL A 414 8.07 -0.90 -2.46
CA VAL A 414 8.60 -1.97 -1.61
C VAL A 414 7.68 -3.19 -1.65
N HIS A 415 8.22 -4.34 -2.01
CA HIS A 415 7.50 -5.62 -1.99
C HIS A 415 7.96 -6.48 -0.83
N ILE A 416 7.02 -6.90 0.02
CA ILE A 416 7.29 -7.71 1.21
C ILE A 416 6.62 -9.07 1.00
N TYR A 417 7.42 -10.13 0.97
CA TYR A 417 6.95 -11.50 0.82
C TYR A 417 7.07 -12.24 2.16
N ARG A 418 5.98 -12.83 2.64
CA ARG A 418 5.99 -13.71 3.81
C ARG A 418 5.77 -15.15 3.35
N LEU A 419 6.77 -16.01 3.52
CA LEU A 419 6.66 -17.41 3.11
C LEU A 419 6.15 -18.26 4.28
N LEU A 420 5.04 -18.97 4.08
CA LEU A 420 4.41 -19.82 5.07
C LEU A 420 4.23 -21.23 4.50
N THR A 421 4.39 -22.27 5.32
CA THR A 421 4.11 -23.64 4.88
C THR A 421 2.65 -24.01 5.15
N THR A 422 1.89 -24.41 4.13
CA THR A 422 0.44 -24.72 4.22
C THR A 422 0.14 -25.90 5.14
N GLY A 423 -0.90 -25.78 5.97
CA GLY A 423 -1.41 -26.86 6.81
C GLY A 423 -0.48 -27.26 7.97
N THR A 424 0.60 -26.51 8.19
CA THR A 424 1.59 -26.77 9.25
C THR A 424 1.43 -25.82 10.44
N ILE A 425 2.30 -26.01 11.44
CA ILE A 425 2.43 -25.11 12.59
C ILE A 425 2.64 -23.64 12.21
N GLU A 426 3.31 -23.34 11.08
CA GLU A 426 3.59 -21.96 10.68
C GLU A 426 2.33 -21.18 10.33
N GLU A 427 1.41 -21.81 9.62
CA GLU A 427 0.13 -21.19 9.27
C GLU A 427 -0.67 -20.83 10.54
N LYS A 428 -0.64 -21.69 11.56
CA LYS A 428 -1.25 -21.43 12.87
C LYS A 428 -0.56 -20.33 13.66
N ILE A 429 0.76 -20.24 13.58
CA ILE A 429 1.51 -19.12 14.18
C ILE A 429 1.09 -17.81 13.51
N TYR A 430 0.98 -17.80 12.18
CA TYR A 430 0.55 -16.63 11.43
C TYR A 430 -0.88 -16.20 11.79
N GLN A 431 -1.84 -17.13 11.83
CA GLN A 431 -3.22 -16.85 12.28
C GLN A 431 -3.24 -16.18 13.67
N ARG A 432 -2.41 -16.67 14.61
CA ARG A 432 -2.26 -16.07 15.94
C ARG A 432 -1.59 -14.70 15.91
N GLN A 433 -0.60 -14.48 15.04
CA GLN A 433 0.00 -13.16 14.87
C GLN A 433 -1.05 -12.16 14.40
N THR A 434 -1.85 -12.53 13.40
CA THR A 434 -2.90 -11.66 12.83
C THR A 434 -4.00 -11.38 13.85
N ALA A 435 -4.47 -12.39 14.57
CA ALA A 435 -5.41 -12.19 15.67
C ALA A 435 -4.83 -11.21 16.72
N LYS A 436 -3.57 -11.37 17.12
CA LYS A 436 -2.91 -10.44 18.06
C LYS A 436 -2.76 -9.02 17.50
N GLN A 437 -2.49 -8.88 16.21
CA GLN A 437 -2.38 -7.57 15.56
C GLN A 437 -3.73 -6.86 15.51
N GLY A 438 -4.81 -7.58 15.18
CA GLY A 438 -6.14 -6.97 15.07
C GLY A 438 -6.81 -6.60 16.38
N LEU A 439 -6.53 -7.37 17.43
CA LEU A 439 -6.87 -6.95 18.78
C LEU A 439 -6.14 -5.66 19.14
N SER A 440 -4.88 -5.52 18.72
CA SER A 440 -4.07 -4.35 19.05
C SER A 440 -4.40 -3.05 18.31
N GLY A 441 -4.91 -3.10 17.08
CA GLY A 441 -5.44 -1.91 16.40
C GLY A 441 -6.54 -1.26 17.25
N THR A 442 -7.31 -2.11 17.90
CA THR A 442 -8.42 -1.77 18.79
C THR A 442 -8.00 -1.53 20.24
N VAL A 443 -6.71 -1.58 20.64
CA VAL A 443 -6.29 -1.30 22.04
C VAL A 443 -6.24 0.20 22.35
N ALA A 444 -6.32 1.07 21.33
CA ALA A 444 -6.75 2.46 21.57
C ALA A 444 -8.25 2.54 21.93
N ASP A 445 -9.02 1.49 21.59
CA ASP A 445 -10.46 1.31 21.83
C ASP A 445 -10.76 0.00 22.59
N ALA A 446 -10.11 -0.19 23.75
CA ALA A 446 -10.58 -1.10 24.81
C ALA A 446 -11.09 -2.52 24.41
N LYS A 447 -10.52 -3.20 23.41
CA LYS A 447 -10.78 -4.63 23.15
C LYS A 447 -9.58 -5.51 23.51
N GLU A 448 -9.89 -6.50 24.37
CA GLU A 448 -9.14 -7.69 24.78
C GLU A 448 -7.71 -7.54 25.33
N SER A 449 -7.60 -7.60 26.66
CA SER A 449 -6.43 -8.16 27.34
C SER A 449 -6.66 -9.64 27.66
N VAL A 450 -6.70 -10.50 26.64
CA VAL A 450 -6.74 -11.95 26.85
C VAL A 450 -5.31 -12.42 27.10
N LYS A 451 -5.03 -12.92 28.30
CA LYS A 451 -3.83 -13.73 28.55
C LYS A 451 -3.95 -14.98 27.68
N ILE A 452 -3.20 -15.01 26.58
CA ILE A 452 -3.10 -16.18 25.69
C ILE A 452 -2.18 -17.19 26.38
N GLU A 453 -2.67 -17.81 27.44
CA GLU A 453 -2.18 -19.13 27.85
C GLU A 453 -2.84 -20.14 26.92
N PHE A 454 -2.06 -21.03 26.33
CA PHE A 454 -2.61 -22.06 25.43
C PHE A 454 -3.62 -22.91 26.20
N SER A 455 -4.89 -22.89 25.79
CA SER A 455 -5.82 -23.92 26.23
C SER A 455 -5.34 -25.29 25.75
N ARG A 456 -5.73 -26.36 26.45
CA ARG A 456 -5.31 -27.72 26.06
C ARG A 456 -5.73 -28.07 24.63
N ASP A 457 -6.89 -27.56 24.20
CA ASP A 457 -7.42 -27.81 22.87
C ASP A 457 -6.72 -26.95 21.81
N GLU A 458 -6.39 -25.69 22.11
CA GLU A 458 -5.53 -24.87 21.26
C GLU A 458 -4.12 -25.43 21.10
N LEU A 459 -3.58 -26.05 22.16
CA LEU A 459 -2.28 -26.67 22.11
C LEU A 459 -2.32 -27.96 21.28
N LYS A 460 -3.41 -28.73 21.35
CA LYS A 460 -3.64 -29.87 20.44
C LYS A 460 -3.75 -29.41 18.99
N ASP A 461 -4.51 -28.35 18.75
CA ASP A 461 -4.66 -27.76 17.43
C ASP A 461 -3.31 -27.35 16.84
N LEU A 462 -2.39 -26.76 17.64
CA LEU A 462 -1.05 -26.39 17.15
C LEU A 462 -0.26 -27.54 16.49
N PHE A 463 -0.53 -28.79 16.88
CA PHE A 463 0.16 -29.99 16.38
C PHE A 463 -0.65 -30.78 15.33
N THR A 464 -1.78 -30.27 14.83
CA THR A 464 -2.49 -30.93 13.72
C THR A 464 -1.90 -30.53 12.36
N LEU A 465 -1.79 -31.50 11.45
CA LEU A 465 -1.32 -31.33 10.08
C LEU A 465 -2.52 -31.48 9.12
N HIS A 466 -2.72 -30.50 8.23
CA HIS A 466 -3.74 -30.56 7.18
C HIS A 466 -3.06 -30.74 5.82
N GLU A 467 -3.25 -31.90 5.19
CA GLU A 467 -2.54 -32.25 3.95
C GLU A 467 -3.31 -31.91 2.67
N ASN A 468 -4.64 -31.84 2.78
CA ASN A 468 -5.56 -31.69 1.65
C ASN A 468 -6.07 -30.26 1.47
N THR A 469 -5.71 -29.33 2.36
CA THR A 469 -6.14 -27.94 2.28
C THR A 469 -5.13 -27.11 1.49
N LEU A 470 -5.61 -26.28 0.56
CA LEU A 470 -4.77 -25.33 -0.18
C LEU A 470 -4.26 -24.21 0.74
N CYS A 471 -5.12 -23.74 1.65
CA CYS A 471 -4.79 -22.77 2.69
C CYS A 471 -5.80 -22.88 3.83
N LEU A 472 -5.35 -23.34 5.01
CA LEU A 472 -6.20 -23.45 6.19
C LEU A 472 -6.76 -22.08 6.61
N THR A 473 -5.98 -21.02 6.45
CA THR A 473 -6.37 -19.64 6.79
C THR A 473 -7.52 -19.15 5.90
N HIS A 474 -7.50 -19.51 4.62
CA HIS A 474 -8.58 -19.22 3.68
C HIS A 474 -9.85 -20.02 4.03
N ASP A 475 -9.71 -21.29 4.40
CA ASP A 475 -10.84 -22.14 4.78
C ASP A 475 -11.53 -21.60 6.05
N LEU A 476 -10.76 -21.11 7.02
CA LEU A 476 -11.28 -20.46 8.23
C LEU A 476 -12.00 -19.13 7.96
N LEU A 477 -11.64 -18.43 6.88
CA LEU A 477 -12.31 -17.20 6.45
C LEU A 477 -13.67 -17.45 5.81
N GLN A 478 -13.97 -18.69 5.39
CA GLN A 478 -15.16 -19.04 4.61
C GLN A 478 -15.36 -18.09 3.41
N CYS A 479 -14.27 -17.68 2.73
CA CYS A 479 -14.39 -16.77 1.59
C CYS A 479 -15.17 -17.44 0.45
N THR A 480 -16.08 -16.68 -0.18
CA THR A 480 -16.80 -17.06 -1.41
C THR A 480 -15.92 -17.04 -2.66
N CYS A 481 -14.64 -16.69 -2.52
CA CYS A 481 -13.65 -16.54 -3.60
C CYS A 481 -13.53 -17.77 -4.51
N LEU A 482 -13.79 -18.98 -4.00
CA LEU A 482 -13.69 -20.26 -4.73
C LEU A 482 -15.03 -20.73 -5.33
N VAL A 483 -16.16 -20.06 -5.04
CA VAL A 483 -17.50 -20.49 -5.49
C VAL A 483 -17.81 -20.03 -6.92
N ALA A 484 -17.00 -19.15 -7.51
CA ALA A 484 -17.24 -18.61 -8.85
C ALA A 484 -16.85 -19.56 -10.01
N GLU A 485 -16.29 -20.75 -9.74
CA GLU A 485 -15.77 -21.66 -10.78
C GLU A 485 -16.46 -23.04 -10.85
N VAL A 486 -17.62 -23.24 -10.21
CA VAL A 486 -18.36 -24.54 -10.26
C VAL A 486 -19.83 -24.39 -10.69
N GLU A 487 -20.15 -23.41 -11.52
CA GLU A 487 -21.39 -23.44 -12.30
C GLU A 487 -21.06 -23.64 -13.78
N SER A 488 -20.78 -24.88 -14.16
CA SER A 488 -20.90 -25.35 -15.54
C SER A 488 -21.48 -26.76 -15.54
N ASP A 489 -22.69 -26.84 -16.09
CA ASP A 489 -23.33 -27.99 -16.72
C ASP A 489 -23.70 -29.18 -15.82
N ASP A 490 -24.87 -29.06 -15.18
CA ASP A 490 -25.83 -30.17 -15.16
C ASP A 490 -27.26 -29.61 -15.21
N GLU A 491 -27.89 -29.72 -16.39
CA GLU A 491 -29.31 -29.49 -16.57
C GLU A 491 -30.13 -30.57 -15.84
N CYS A 492 -31.04 -30.18 -14.93
CA CYS A 492 -32.32 -30.88 -14.75
C CYS A 492 -33.37 -29.99 -14.07
N GLN A 493 -34.17 -29.34 -14.92
CA GLN A 493 -35.63 -29.15 -14.85
C GLN A 493 -36.31 -29.11 -13.46
N SER A 494 -36.74 -27.92 -13.04
CA SER A 494 -38.17 -27.61 -12.80
C SER A 494 -38.39 -26.11 -12.53
N GLU A 495 -39.41 -25.56 -13.20
CA GLU A 495 -39.79 -24.14 -13.24
C GLU A 495 -40.66 -23.68 -12.04
N PRO A 496 -40.95 -22.36 -11.89
CA PRO A 496 -40.97 -21.65 -10.62
C PRO A 496 -42.37 -21.42 -10.01
N ALA A 497 -42.45 -21.16 -8.70
CA ALA A 497 -43.65 -20.60 -8.07
C ALA A 497 -43.34 -19.56 -6.97
N ALA A 498 -43.63 -18.32 -7.32
CA ALA A 498 -44.01 -17.13 -6.53
C ALA A 498 -43.90 -17.11 -4.99
N ASN A 499 -43.09 -16.15 -4.53
CA ASN A 499 -43.44 -15.02 -3.64
C ASN A 499 -44.30 -15.28 -2.38
N GLN A 500 -43.72 -15.09 -1.19
CA GLN A 500 -44.34 -14.28 -0.11
C GLN A 500 -43.39 -13.98 1.05
N GLN A 501 -43.30 -12.69 1.39
CA GLN A 501 -42.74 -12.16 2.63
C GLN A 501 -43.65 -12.48 3.82
N SER A 502 -43.09 -12.92 4.96
CA SER A 502 -43.29 -12.30 6.29
C SER A 502 -42.85 -13.19 7.46
N VAL A 503 -41.93 -12.66 8.28
CA VAL A 503 -42.00 -12.54 9.76
C VAL A 503 -42.70 -13.67 10.57
N THR A 504 -41.95 -14.44 11.38
CA THR A 504 -42.06 -14.56 12.87
C THR A 504 -41.27 -15.77 13.42
N ARG A 505 -40.69 -15.59 14.62
CA ARG A 505 -39.93 -16.55 15.45
C ARG A 505 -40.88 -17.57 16.16
N PRO A 506 -40.39 -18.27 17.21
CA PRO A 506 -39.66 -19.55 17.31
C PRO A 506 -40.64 -20.73 17.64
N CYS A 507 -40.27 -22.01 17.72
CA CYS A 507 -39.92 -22.74 18.97
C CYS A 507 -39.68 -24.25 18.70
N GLN A 508 -38.67 -24.82 19.40
CA GLN A 508 -38.70 -26.05 20.21
C GLN A 508 -38.73 -27.48 19.60
N LEU A 509 -37.72 -28.24 20.07
CA LEU A 509 -37.57 -29.70 20.23
C LEU A 509 -36.89 -30.49 19.10
N GLY A 510 -35.73 -31.07 19.43
CA GLY A 510 -35.13 -32.19 18.70
C GLY A 510 -33.61 -32.14 18.60
N SER A 511 -32.92 -32.52 19.67
CA SER A 511 -31.45 -32.63 19.77
C SER A 511 -30.86 -33.54 18.68
N CYS A 512 -29.92 -33.02 17.90
CA CYS A 512 -28.83 -33.81 17.33
C CYS A 512 -27.54 -33.00 17.48
N ASP A 513 -26.55 -33.64 18.09
CA ASP A 513 -25.36 -33.04 18.70
C ASP A 513 -24.47 -32.31 17.68
N ASN A 514 -24.56 -30.97 17.69
CA ASN A 514 -23.51 -30.10 17.17
C ASN A 514 -22.60 -29.69 18.32
N ASN A 515 -21.49 -30.40 18.50
CA ASN A 515 -20.40 -29.91 19.33
C ASN A 515 -19.55 -28.91 18.52
N SER A 516 -20.17 -27.80 18.11
CA SER A 516 -19.51 -26.66 17.48
C SER A 516 -19.26 -25.60 18.54
N ASN A 517 -18.13 -25.71 19.22
CA ASN A 517 -17.60 -24.64 20.07
C ASN A 517 -16.24 -24.16 19.55
N GLN A 518 -16.12 -24.03 18.21
CA GLN A 518 -15.06 -23.20 17.65
C GLN A 518 -15.47 -21.74 17.83
N LYS A 519 -14.92 -21.12 18.87
CA LYS A 519 -14.95 -19.65 18.99
C LYS A 519 -14.27 -19.09 17.75
N ASN A 520 -15.05 -18.47 16.86
CA ASN A 520 -14.55 -17.66 15.75
C ASN A 520 -13.77 -16.49 16.34
N LEU A 521 -12.47 -16.69 16.60
CA LEU A 521 -11.53 -15.60 16.85
C LEU A 521 -11.61 -14.66 15.63
N SER A 522 -11.70 -13.36 15.85
CA SER A 522 -12.03 -12.41 14.79
C SER A 522 -10.87 -12.25 13.79
N ILE A 523 -10.86 -13.11 12.77
CA ILE A 523 -10.02 -13.10 11.56
C ILE A 523 -10.52 -12.00 10.58
N ALA A 524 -11.39 -11.10 11.03
CA ALA A 524 -12.06 -10.08 10.20
C ALA A 524 -11.11 -9.16 9.43
N GLU A 525 -9.91 -8.87 9.94
CA GLU A 525 -8.90 -8.05 9.24
C GLU A 525 -8.31 -8.72 8.00
N LEU A 526 -8.37 -10.05 7.91
CA LEU A 526 -7.94 -10.77 6.71
C LEU A 526 -8.96 -10.67 5.58
N MET A 527 -10.18 -10.18 5.84
CA MET A 527 -11.17 -9.88 4.79
C MET A 527 -10.78 -8.65 3.94
N ASP A 528 -9.91 -7.78 4.45
CA ASP A 528 -9.37 -6.65 3.69
C ASP A 528 -8.28 -7.08 2.68
N TRP A 529 -7.83 -8.34 2.73
CA TRP A 529 -6.79 -8.87 1.86
C TRP A 529 -7.38 -9.43 0.58
N GLN A 530 -6.80 -9.06 -0.56
CA GLN A 530 -7.18 -9.62 -1.86
C GLN A 530 -6.56 -11.02 -2.01
N HIS A 531 -7.42 -12.03 -2.23
CA HIS A 531 -6.97 -13.38 -2.55
C HIS A 531 -6.63 -13.49 -4.03
N TYR A 532 -5.39 -13.86 -4.32
CA TYR A 532 -4.98 -14.25 -5.67
C TYR A 532 -5.04 -15.77 -5.74
N PRO A 533 -6.03 -16.37 -6.41
CA PRO A 533 -6.06 -17.82 -6.58
C PRO A 533 -4.81 -18.27 -7.35
N CYS A 534 -4.33 -19.47 -7.00
CA CYS A 534 -3.34 -20.15 -7.82
C CYS A 534 -3.95 -20.36 -9.21
N PRO A 535 -3.33 -19.91 -10.32
CA PRO A 535 -3.78 -20.34 -11.63
C PRO A 535 -3.74 -21.87 -11.64
N SER A 536 -4.85 -22.49 -12.03
CA SER A 536 -5.06 -23.93 -12.07
C SER A 536 -3.88 -24.64 -12.73
N VAL A 537 -3.49 -25.78 -12.15
CA VAL A 537 -2.49 -26.69 -12.72
C VAL A 537 -3.05 -27.19 -14.06
N PRO A 538 -2.35 -27.04 -15.20
CA PRO A 538 -2.87 -27.48 -16.49
C PRO A 538 -2.81 -29.01 -16.54
N GLY A 539 -3.95 -29.66 -16.35
CA GLY A 539 -4.17 -31.07 -16.62
C GLY A 539 -5.23 -31.19 -17.70
N SER A 540 -4.82 -31.77 -18.84
CA SER A 540 -5.61 -32.09 -20.03
C SER A 540 -6.30 -30.91 -20.74
N ASP A 541 -5.49 -30.05 -21.35
CA ASP A 541 -5.66 -29.61 -22.75
C ASP A 541 -4.31 -29.07 -23.21
N PHE A 542 -3.96 -29.23 -24.48
CA PHE A 542 -2.67 -28.78 -25.02
C PHE A 542 -2.62 -27.24 -25.06
N GLU A 543 -2.34 -26.62 -23.92
CA GLU A 543 -2.07 -25.19 -23.77
C GLU A 543 -0.59 -24.94 -23.48
N ALA A 544 0.09 -24.27 -24.41
CA ALA A 544 1.50 -23.93 -24.26
C ALA A 544 1.66 -22.72 -23.31
N HIS A 545 2.13 -22.98 -22.09
CA HIS A 545 2.36 -21.96 -21.06
C HIS A 545 3.58 -21.04 -21.28
N ALA A 546 4.41 -21.28 -22.30
CA ALA A 546 5.37 -20.33 -22.85
C ALA A 546 6.01 -20.93 -24.10
N GLY A 547 5.69 -20.40 -25.28
CA GLY A 547 6.20 -20.90 -26.56
C GLY A 547 5.18 -20.80 -27.69
N VAL A 548 5.58 -21.28 -28.86
CA VAL A 548 4.79 -21.28 -30.09
C VAL A 548 3.70 -22.35 -29.98
N ALA A 549 2.42 -21.95 -29.93
CA ALA A 549 1.28 -22.88 -29.93
C ALA A 549 1.19 -23.65 -31.28
N ALA A 550 0.51 -24.80 -31.34
CA ALA A 550 0.32 -25.54 -32.60
C ALA A 550 -0.87 -25.00 -33.43
N PRO A 551 -0.85 -25.09 -34.78
CA PRO A 551 -1.92 -24.54 -35.62
C PRO A 551 -3.24 -25.31 -35.45
N GLY A 552 -4.34 -24.57 -35.31
CA GLY A 552 -5.69 -25.10 -35.11
C GLY A 552 -6.80 -24.08 -35.45
N VAL A 553 -8.07 -24.48 -35.29
CA VAL A 553 -9.23 -23.60 -35.58
C VAL A 553 -9.32 -22.46 -34.56
N ALA A 554 -9.04 -22.74 -33.29
CA ALA A 554 -8.90 -21.76 -32.21
C ALA A 554 -7.55 -21.97 -31.53
N VAL A 555 -6.78 -20.89 -31.37
CA VAL A 555 -5.42 -20.92 -30.78
C VAL A 555 -5.32 -19.88 -29.67
N GLN A 556 -5.05 -20.32 -28.45
CA GLN A 556 -4.86 -19.45 -27.28
C GLN A 556 -3.43 -19.54 -26.74
N ALA A 557 -2.83 -18.39 -26.43
CA ALA A 557 -1.51 -18.31 -25.78
C ALA A 557 -1.55 -17.40 -24.55
N HIS A 558 -1.07 -17.88 -23.40
CA HIS A 558 -1.01 -17.07 -22.18
C HIS A 558 0.18 -16.12 -22.13
N ALA A 559 1.34 -16.54 -22.64
CA ALA A 559 2.55 -15.72 -22.75
C ALA A 559 3.40 -16.13 -23.97
N GLY A 560 3.64 -15.22 -24.92
CA GLY A 560 4.50 -15.46 -26.09
C GLY A 560 3.84 -15.20 -27.44
N VAL A 561 4.15 -16.01 -28.46
CA VAL A 561 3.62 -15.87 -29.82
C VAL A 561 2.58 -16.96 -30.09
N ALA A 562 1.30 -16.59 -30.23
CA ALA A 562 0.26 -17.52 -30.72
C ALA A 562 0.44 -17.70 -32.23
N VAL A 563 0.33 -18.92 -32.77
CA VAL A 563 0.49 -19.18 -34.22
C VAL A 563 -0.76 -18.87 -35.04
N PRO A 564 -0.65 -18.74 -36.38
CA PRO A 564 -1.79 -18.47 -37.24
C PRO A 564 -2.91 -19.51 -37.13
N GLY A 565 -4.15 -19.03 -37.11
CA GLY A 565 -5.38 -19.82 -37.01
C GLY A 565 -6.61 -19.01 -37.42
N VAL A 566 -7.82 -19.59 -37.38
CA VAL A 566 -9.05 -18.87 -37.73
C VAL A 566 -9.41 -17.85 -36.64
N ALA A 567 -9.36 -18.28 -35.37
CA ALA A 567 -9.45 -17.43 -34.19
C ALA A 567 -8.19 -17.55 -33.33
N VAL A 568 -7.51 -16.44 -33.07
CA VAL A 568 -6.23 -16.41 -32.33
C VAL A 568 -6.32 -15.44 -31.16
N GLN A 569 -6.04 -15.93 -29.95
CA GLN A 569 -6.09 -15.15 -28.71
C GLN A 569 -4.75 -15.20 -27.97
N ALA A 570 -4.21 -14.04 -27.57
CA ALA A 570 -3.02 -13.94 -26.74
C ALA A 570 -3.27 -13.11 -25.47
N HIS A 571 -3.03 -13.66 -24.28
CA HIS A 571 -3.17 -12.89 -23.03
C HIS A 571 -1.99 -11.95 -22.81
N ALA A 572 -0.76 -12.40 -23.04
CA ALA A 572 0.44 -11.57 -23.02
C ALA A 572 1.38 -11.91 -24.20
N GLY A 573 1.72 -10.94 -25.06
CA GLY A 573 2.65 -11.14 -26.18
C GLY A 573 2.07 -10.84 -27.56
N VAL A 574 2.39 -11.67 -28.57
CA VAL A 574 2.01 -11.43 -29.97
C VAL A 574 1.00 -12.48 -30.44
N ALA A 575 -0.20 -12.07 -30.84
CA ALA A 575 -1.14 -12.96 -31.53
C ALA A 575 -0.83 -12.95 -33.03
N ALA A 576 -0.48 -14.07 -33.66
CA ALA A 576 -0.17 -14.11 -35.10
C ALA A 576 -1.41 -13.91 -36.00
N PRO A 577 -1.22 -13.66 -37.31
CA PRO A 577 -2.30 -13.35 -38.24
C PRO A 577 -3.40 -14.42 -38.30
N GLY A 578 -4.65 -13.97 -38.40
CA GLY A 578 -5.85 -14.82 -38.45
C GLY A 578 -7.08 -14.05 -38.94
N VAL A 579 -8.25 -14.70 -38.98
CA VAL A 579 -9.51 -14.02 -39.36
C VAL A 579 -10.00 -13.15 -38.21
N ALA A 580 -10.00 -13.68 -36.99
CA ALA A 580 -10.28 -12.95 -35.75
C ALA A 580 -9.06 -13.06 -34.81
N VAL A 581 -8.47 -11.93 -34.45
CA VAL A 581 -7.23 -11.85 -33.65
C VAL A 581 -7.47 -10.97 -32.42
N GLN A 582 -7.24 -11.52 -31.22
CA GLN A 582 -7.41 -10.80 -29.96
C GLN A 582 -6.14 -10.85 -29.11
N ALA A 583 -5.67 -9.69 -28.62
CA ALA A 583 -4.55 -9.60 -27.68
C ALA A 583 -4.98 -8.84 -26.42
N TYR A 584 -4.80 -9.42 -25.23
CA TYR A 584 -5.13 -8.74 -23.98
C TYR A 584 -4.02 -7.78 -23.53
N ALA A 585 -2.76 -8.20 -23.60
CA ALA A 585 -1.58 -7.39 -23.32
C ALA A 585 -0.47 -7.62 -24.36
N GLY A 586 -0.32 -6.74 -25.35
CA GLY A 586 0.74 -6.86 -26.36
C GLY A 586 0.32 -6.48 -27.78
N VAL A 587 0.71 -7.27 -28.78
CA VAL A 587 0.49 -6.96 -30.20
C VAL A 587 -0.44 -7.98 -30.85
N ALA A 588 -1.60 -7.55 -31.35
CA ALA A 588 -2.45 -8.38 -32.21
C ALA A 588 -2.00 -8.18 -33.66
N ALA A 589 -1.55 -9.23 -34.35
CA ALA A 589 -1.08 -9.14 -35.74
C ALA A 589 -2.25 -8.96 -36.74
N PRO A 590 -1.95 -8.64 -38.03
CA PRO A 590 -2.97 -8.29 -39.02
C PRO A 590 -4.03 -9.38 -39.23
N GLY A 591 -5.29 -8.97 -39.42
CA GLY A 591 -6.44 -9.86 -39.62
C GLY A 591 -7.68 -9.12 -40.15
N VAL A 592 -8.81 -9.83 -40.29
CA VAL A 592 -10.07 -9.19 -40.72
C VAL A 592 -10.68 -8.41 -39.56
N ALA A 593 -10.76 -9.03 -38.39
CA ALA A 593 -11.16 -8.40 -37.13
C ALA A 593 -10.03 -8.50 -36.10
N VAL A 594 -9.49 -7.36 -35.66
CA VAL A 594 -8.34 -7.29 -34.75
C VAL A 594 -8.71 -6.49 -33.51
N GLN A 595 -8.57 -7.08 -32.32
CA GLN A 595 -8.87 -6.43 -31.04
C GLN A 595 -7.66 -6.48 -30.10
N ALA A 596 -7.30 -5.35 -29.50
CA ALA A 596 -6.30 -5.26 -28.44
C ALA A 596 -6.90 -4.64 -27.17
N HIS A 597 -6.81 -5.30 -26.01
CA HIS A 597 -7.24 -4.70 -24.75
C HIS A 597 -6.21 -3.72 -24.20
N ALA A 598 -4.93 -4.11 -24.13
CA ALA A 598 -3.82 -3.28 -23.74
C ALA A 598 -2.63 -3.47 -24.71
N GLY A 599 -2.36 -2.51 -25.59
CA GLY A 599 -1.22 -2.58 -26.54
C GLY A 599 -1.54 -2.15 -27.96
N VAL A 600 -1.02 -2.86 -28.96
CA VAL A 600 -1.10 -2.48 -30.38
C VAL A 600 -1.95 -3.48 -31.17
N ALA A 601 -3.06 -3.02 -31.75
CA ALA A 601 -3.81 -3.79 -32.74
C ALA A 601 -3.26 -3.45 -34.14
N ALA A 602 -2.72 -4.43 -34.86
CA ALA A 602 -2.14 -4.24 -36.19
C ALA A 602 -3.22 -4.04 -37.28
N PRO A 603 -2.84 -3.65 -38.51
CA PRO A 603 -3.80 -3.28 -39.56
C PRO A 603 -4.80 -4.37 -39.92
N GLY A 604 -6.04 -3.98 -40.19
CA GLY A 604 -7.14 -4.90 -40.53
C GLY A 604 -8.36 -4.18 -41.11
N VAL A 605 -9.44 -4.93 -41.38
CA VAL A 605 -10.69 -4.33 -41.88
C VAL A 605 -11.42 -3.63 -40.73
N ALA A 606 -11.57 -4.32 -39.59
CA ALA A 606 -12.10 -3.78 -38.34
C ALA A 606 -11.04 -3.90 -37.24
N VAL A 607 -10.58 -2.77 -36.70
CA VAL A 607 -9.50 -2.70 -35.70
C VAL A 607 -10.01 -1.99 -34.44
N GLN A 608 -9.95 -2.66 -33.29
CA GLN A 608 -10.38 -2.09 -32.01
C GLN A 608 -9.26 -2.14 -30.97
N ALA A 609 -9.02 -1.04 -30.26
CA ALA A 609 -8.12 -0.99 -29.11
C ALA A 609 -8.83 -0.44 -27.87
N HIS A 610 -8.84 -1.16 -26.74
CA HIS A 610 -9.39 -0.63 -25.50
C HIS A 610 -8.42 0.34 -24.82
N ALA A 611 -7.14 -0.02 -24.68
CA ALA A 611 -6.08 0.81 -24.15
C ALA A 611 -4.81 0.68 -25.02
N GLY A 612 -4.48 1.68 -25.84
CA GLY A 612 -3.26 1.67 -26.66
C GLY A 612 -3.45 2.19 -28.08
N VAL A 613 -2.84 1.52 -29.08
CA VAL A 613 -2.79 1.98 -30.47
C VAL A 613 -3.55 1.03 -31.39
N ALA A 614 -4.59 1.51 -32.05
CA ALA A 614 -5.25 0.80 -33.15
C ALA A 614 -4.61 1.24 -34.47
N ALA A 615 -3.98 0.33 -35.21
CA ALA A 615 -3.30 0.62 -36.47
C ALA A 615 -4.30 0.84 -37.63
N PRO A 616 -3.83 1.33 -38.80
CA PRO A 616 -4.71 1.73 -39.90
C PRO A 616 -5.65 0.62 -40.40
N GLY A 617 -6.88 0.99 -40.77
CA GLY A 617 -7.91 0.06 -41.22
C GLY A 617 -9.10 0.76 -41.87
N VAL A 618 -10.13 -0.01 -42.27
CA VAL A 618 -11.36 0.57 -42.83
C VAL A 618 -12.21 1.19 -41.71
N ALA A 619 -12.43 0.45 -40.63
CA ALA A 619 -13.08 0.90 -39.41
C ALA A 619 -12.12 0.75 -38.22
N VAL A 620 -11.73 1.87 -37.60
CA VAL A 620 -10.75 1.90 -36.50
C VAL A 620 -11.38 2.54 -35.27
N GLN A 621 -11.40 1.81 -34.15
CA GLN A 621 -11.96 2.28 -32.88
C GLN A 621 -10.92 2.19 -31.75
N ALA A 622 -10.75 3.27 -30.98
CA ALA A 622 -9.96 3.28 -29.76
C ALA A 622 -10.78 3.77 -28.56
N HIS A 623 -10.86 3.00 -27.47
CA HIS A 623 -11.52 3.48 -26.25
C HIS A 623 -10.63 4.43 -25.45
N ALA A 624 -9.37 4.06 -25.20
CA ALA A 624 -8.37 4.88 -24.54
C ALA A 624 -7.03 4.81 -25.32
N GLY A 625 -6.63 5.88 -26.01
CA GLY A 625 -5.35 5.91 -26.73
C GLY A 625 -5.43 6.49 -28.15
N VAL A 626 -4.74 5.89 -29.11
CA VAL A 626 -4.58 6.44 -30.48
C VAL A 626 -5.23 5.52 -31.51
N ALA A 627 -6.22 6.03 -32.23
CA ALA A 627 -6.78 5.38 -33.42
C ALA A 627 -6.05 5.91 -34.66
N ALA A 628 -5.34 5.06 -35.40
CA ALA A 628 -4.58 5.45 -36.59
C ALA A 628 -5.50 5.71 -37.82
N PRO A 629 -4.96 6.25 -38.92
CA PRO A 629 -5.76 6.69 -40.07
C PRO A 629 -6.62 5.58 -40.70
N GLY A 630 -7.83 5.93 -41.12
CA GLY A 630 -8.79 5.00 -41.72
C GLY A 630 -9.95 5.70 -42.43
N VAL A 631 -10.91 4.92 -42.96
CA VAL A 631 -12.12 5.49 -43.59
C VAL A 631 -13.07 6.03 -42.52
N ALA A 632 -13.33 5.23 -41.49
CA ALA A 632 -14.08 5.63 -40.30
C ALA A 632 -13.21 5.43 -39.05
N VAL A 633 -12.93 6.52 -38.33
CA VAL A 633 -12.05 6.53 -37.16
C VAL A 633 -12.81 7.07 -35.95
N GLN A 634 -12.88 6.29 -34.88
CA GLN A 634 -13.56 6.68 -33.64
C GLN A 634 -12.63 6.55 -32.42
N ALA A 635 -12.54 7.60 -31.60
CA ALA A 635 -11.84 7.57 -30.32
C ALA A 635 -12.77 8.00 -29.16
N HIS A 636 -12.90 7.21 -28.10
CA HIS A 636 -13.66 7.63 -26.91
C HIS A 636 -12.84 8.54 -25.99
N ALA A 637 -11.60 8.17 -25.68
CA ALA A 637 -10.66 8.94 -24.87
C ALA A 637 -9.27 8.95 -25.52
N GLY A 638 -8.86 10.03 -26.17
CA GLY A 638 -7.53 10.14 -26.79
C GLY A 638 -7.50 10.80 -28.16
N VAL A 639 -6.71 10.27 -29.09
CA VAL A 639 -6.44 10.88 -30.41
C VAL A 639 -6.99 10.00 -31.53
N ALA A 640 -7.93 10.53 -32.31
CA ALA A 640 -8.36 9.93 -33.57
C ALA A 640 -7.54 10.56 -34.71
N ALA A 641 -6.78 9.77 -35.45
CA ALA A 641 -5.94 10.22 -36.56
C ALA A 641 -6.79 10.52 -37.83
N PRO A 642 -6.18 11.15 -38.87
CA PRO A 642 -6.92 11.62 -40.04
C PRO A 642 -7.71 10.53 -40.79
N GLY A 643 -8.89 10.88 -41.28
CA GLY A 643 -9.78 9.95 -41.99
C GLY A 643 -10.90 10.66 -42.75
N LEU A 644 -11.76 9.89 -43.44
CA LEU A 644 -12.91 10.46 -44.14
C LEU A 644 -13.97 10.94 -43.14
N ALA A 645 -14.30 10.09 -42.17
CA ALA A 645 -15.16 10.40 -41.03
C ALA A 645 -14.39 10.14 -39.72
N VAL A 646 -14.21 11.19 -38.91
CA VAL A 646 -13.44 11.14 -37.66
C VAL A 646 -14.32 11.60 -36.50
N GLN A 647 -14.45 10.77 -35.47
CA GLN A 647 -15.24 11.07 -34.28
C GLN A 647 -14.39 10.91 -33.01
N ALA A 648 -14.38 11.93 -32.15
CA ALA A 648 -13.77 11.86 -30.82
C ALA A 648 -14.80 12.20 -29.73
N HIS A 649 -14.94 11.36 -28.70
CA HIS A 649 -15.87 11.65 -27.60
C HIS A 649 -15.20 12.50 -26.50
N SER A 650 -13.95 12.20 -26.14
CA SER A 650 -13.12 12.97 -25.22
C SER A 650 -11.69 13.00 -25.77
N GLY A 651 -11.20 14.16 -26.24
CA GLY A 651 -9.83 14.30 -26.76
C GLY A 651 -9.71 15.03 -28.09
N VAL A 652 -8.84 14.56 -29.00
CA VAL A 652 -8.49 15.25 -30.24
C VAL A 652 -8.90 14.43 -31.47
N ALA A 653 -9.80 14.97 -32.29
CA ALA A 653 -10.09 14.43 -33.61
C ALA A 653 -9.21 15.14 -34.66
N ALA A 654 -8.37 14.40 -35.37
CA ALA A 654 -7.48 14.95 -36.39
C ALA A 654 -8.22 15.30 -37.70
N PRO A 655 -7.56 15.99 -38.66
CA PRO A 655 -8.22 16.51 -39.86
C PRO A 655 -8.92 15.46 -40.72
N GLY A 656 -10.07 15.81 -41.29
CA GLY A 656 -10.88 14.92 -42.12
C GLY A 656 -11.96 15.65 -42.93
N VAL A 657 -12.76 14.92 -43.70
CA VAL A 657 -13.88 15.52 -44.44
C VAL A 657 -15.04 15.85 -43.49
N ALA A 658 -15.41 14.91 -42.63
CA ALA A 658 -16.36 15.11 -41.54
C ALA A 658 -15.67 14.82 -40.19
N VAL A 659 -15.57 15.84 -39.33
CA VAL A 659 -14.90 15.75 -38.03
C VAL A 659 -15.89 16.12 -36.93
N GLN A 660 -16.09 15.22 -35.97
CA GLN A 660 -16.99 15.43 -34.83
C GLN A 660 -16.24 15.24 -33.51
N ALA A 661 -16.37 16.20 -32.59
CA ALA A 661 -15.87 16.09 -31.22
C ALA A 661 -16.99 16.31 -30.20
N HIS A 662 -17.20 15.39 -29.26
CA HIS A 662 -18.19 15.60 -28.20
C HIS A 662 -17.63 16.49 -27.09
N GLU A 663 -16.50 16.09 -26.50
CA GLU A 663 -15.69 16.86 -25.56
C GLU A 663 -14.24 16.95 -26.05
N GLY A 664 -13.72 18.15 -26.28
CA GLY A 664 -12.31 18.34 -26.70
C GLY A 664 -12.11 19.13 -28.00
N VAL A 665 -11.14 18.74 -28.83
CA VAL A 665 -10.70 19.53 -30.00
C VAL A 665 -10.97 18.78 -31.30
N ALA A 666 -11.80 19.34 -32.17
CA ALA A 666 -11.96 18.88 -33.55
C ALA A 666 -11.01 19.67 -34.46
N ALA A 667 -10.09 19.00 -35.14
CA ALA A 667 -9.12 19.62 -36.04
C ALA A 667 -9.76 20.04 -37.39
N PRO A 668 -9.05 20.80 -38.24
CA PRO A 668 -9.62 21.38 -39.46
C PRO A 668 -10.21 20.35 -40.43
N GLY A 669 -11.32 20.71 -41.09
CA GLY A 669 -12.02 19.83 -42.02
C GLY A 669 -13.04 20.57 -42.89
N VAL A 670 -13.75 19.83 -43.75
CA VAL A 670 -14.81 20.43 -44.59
C VAL A 670 -16.05 20.71 -43.73
N ALA A 671 -16.49 19.72 -42.95
CA ALA A 671 -17.55 19.85 -41.96
C ALA A 671 -16.99 19.49 -40.57
N VAL A 672 -17.00 20.46 -39.64
CA VAL A 672 -16.44 20.31 -38.29
C VAL A 672 -17.54 20.61 -37.27
N GLN A 673 -17.82 19.66 -36.37
CA GLN A 673 -18.83 19.80 -35.31
C GLN A 673 -18.21 19.54 -33.93
N ALA A 674 -18.47 20.43 -32.97
CA ALA A 674 -18.09 20.24 -31.57
C ALA A 674 -19.31 20.41 -30.64
N HIS A 675 -19.56 19.45 -29.73
CA HIS A 675 -20.62 19.62 -28.73
C HIS A 675 -20.17 20.49 -27.56
N ALA A 676 -19.08 20.16 -26.89
CA ALA A 676 -18.51 20.91 -25.77
C ALA A 676 -16.98 20.97 -25.93
N GLY A 677 -16.46 21.99 -26.61
CA GLY A 677 -15.04 22.04 -26.96
C GLY A 677 -14.67 23.06 -28.02
N VAL A 678 -13.54 22.84 -28.71
CA VAL A 678 -13.04 23.74 -29.75
C VAL A 678 -13.16 23.06 -31.12
N ALA A 679 -13.95 23.63 -32.02
CA ALA A 679 -13.98 23.24 -33.42
C ALA A 679 -12.98 24.11 -34.20
N ALA A 680 -11.97 23.51 -34.83
CA ALA A 680 -10.95 24.21 -35.59
C ALA A 680 -11.48 24.68 -36.98
N PRO A 681 -10.73 25.52 -37.72
CA PRO A 681 -11.21 26.14 -38.95
C PRO A 681 -11.68 25.16 -40.03
N GLY A 682 -12.74 25.52 -40.74
CA GLY A 682 -13.33 24.68 -41.79
C GLY A 682 -14.30 25.43 -42.71
N VAL A 683 -14.89 24.73 -43.68
CA VAL A 683 -15.89 25.33 -44.58
C VAL A 683 -17.21 25.53 -43.83
N ALA A 684 -17.69 24.49 -43.14
CA ALA A 684 -18.83 24.54 -42.24
C ALA A 684 -18.39 24.13 -40.83
N VAL A 685 -18.54 25.04 -39.85
CA VAL A 685 -18.11 24.83 -38.46
C VAL A 685 -19.30 25.04 -37.53
N GLN A 686 -19.61 24.05 -36.70
CA GLN A 686 -20.72 24.11 -35.74
C GLN A 686 -20.24 23.80 -34.32
N ALA A 687 -20.61 24.63 -33.34
CA ALA A 687 -20.35 24.39 -31.92
C ALA A 687 -21.63 24.51 -31.08
N HIS A 688 -21.94 23.55 -30.21
CA HIS A 688 -23.08 23.68 -29.28
C HIS A 688 -22.71 24.53 -28.05
N ALA A 689 -21.78 24.07 -27.22
CA ALA A 689 -21.38 24.68 -25.95
C ALA A 689 -19.84 24.87 -25.89
N GLY A 690 -19.30 25.58 -26.89
CA GLY A 690 -17.84 25.71 -27.08
C GLY A 690 -17.40 26.84 -28.02
N VAL A 691 -16.18 26.76 -28.55
CA VAL A 691 -15.63 27.77 -29.47
C VAL A 691 -15.57 27.19 -30.88
N ALA A 692 -16.29 27.81 -31.82
CA ALA A 692 -16.16 27.51 -33.25
C ALA A 692 -15.12 28.46 -33.86
N ALA A 693 -14.04 27.93 -34.44
CA ALA A 693 -12.98 28.70 -35.07
C ALA A 693 -13.40 29.25 -36.45
N PRO A 694 -12.61 30.15 -37.06
CA PRO A 694 -12.99 30.83 -38.31
C PRO A 694 -13.32 29.90 -39.48
N GLY A 695 -14.32 30.28 -40.28
CA GLY A 695 -14.78 29.48 -41.42
C GLY A 695 -15.67 30.25 -42.39
N LEU A 696 -16.13 29.58 -43.45
CA LEU A 696 -17.06 30.20 -44.41
C LEU A 696 -18.45 30.35 -43.80
N ALA A 697 -18.96 29.28 -43.18
CA ALA A 697 -20.19 29.25 -42.40
C ALA A 697 -19.89 28.74 -40.98
N VAL A 698 -20.16 29.57 -39.97
CA VAL A 698 -19.86 29.29 -38.55
C VAL A 698 -21.14 29.42 -37.73
N GLN A 699 -21.50 28.38 -36.98
CA GLN A 699 -22.69 28.35 -36.13
C GLN A 699 -22.33 28.01 -34.68
N ALA A 700 -22.84 28.78 -33.72
CA ALA A 700 -22.72 28.49 -32.29
C ALA A 700 -24.07 28.52 -31.57
N HIS A 701 -24.37 27.53 -30.73
CA HIS A 701 -25.63 27.53 -29.96
C HIS A 701 -25.52 28.37 -28.69
N GLU A 702 -24.69 27.96 -27.72
CA GLU A 702 -24.45 28.62 -26.42
C GLU A 702 -22.98 29.08 -26.26
N GLY A 703 -22.21 29.00 -27.34
CA GLY A 703 -20.76 29.22 -27.36
C GLY A 703 -20.30 30.50 -28.08
N VAL A 704 -19.02 30.53 -28.48
CA VAL A 704 -18.43 31.63 -29.25
C VAL A 704 -18.21 31.19 -30.69
N ALA A 705 -18.82 31.87 -31.65
CA ALA A 705 -18.53 31.71 -33.07
C ALA A 705 -17.48 32.72 -33.50
N ALA A 706 -16.32 32.25 -33.98
CA ALA A 706 -15.22 33.09 -34.46
C ALA A 706 -15.52 33.71 -35.85
N PRO A 707 -14.70 34.66 -36.32
CA PRO A 707 -14.96 35.41 -37.55
C PRO A 707 -15.16 34.55 -38.81
N GLY A 708 -16.09 34.93 -39.67
CA GLY A 708 -16.41 34.19 -40.90
C GLY A 708 -17.23 35.00 -41.90
N VAL A 709 -17.57 34.39 -43.04
CA VAL A 709 -18.43 35.05 -44.04
C VAL A 709 -19.88 35.06 -43.57
N ALA A 710 -20.39 33.92 -43.10
CA ALA A 710 -21.69 33.80 -42.45
C ALA A 710 -21.50 33.26 -41.03
N VAL A 711 -21.89 34.04 -40.01
CA VAL A 711 -21.72 33.70 -38.60
C VAL A 711 -23.08 33.75 -37.90
N GLN A 712 -23.49 32.67 -37.24
CA GLN A 712 -24.77 32.58 -36.54
C GLN A 712 -24.55 32.15 -35.08
N ALA A 713 -25.18 32.85 -34.13
CA ALA A 713 -25.20 32.48 -32.72
C ALA A 713 -26.64 32.43 -32.16
N HIS A 714 -27.02 31.37 -31.44
CA HIS A 714 -28.35 31.33 -30.81
C HIS A 714 -28.38 32.11 -29.48
N ALA A 715 -27.66 31.66 -28.46
CA ALA A 715 -27.54 32.29 -27.13
C ALA A 715 -26.10 32.72 -26.80
N GLY A 716 -25.18 32.59 -27.76
CA GLY A 716 -23.74 32.84 -27.60
C GLY A 716 -23.23 34.18 -28.16
N VAL A 717 -21.93 34.26 -28.44
CA VAL A 717 -21.31 35.45 -29.03
C VAL A 717 -20.90 35.14 -30.48
N ALA A 718 -21.41 35.92 -31.43
CA ALA A 718 -20.98 35.87 -32.83
C ALA A 718 -19.92 36.94 -33.09
N ALA A 719 -18.71 36.52 -33.48
CA ALA A 719 -17.60 37.42 -33.81
C ALA A 719 -17.80 38.11 -35.18
N PRO A 720 -16.96 39.13 -35.52
CA PRO A 720 -17.15 39.93 -36.73
C PRO A 720 -17.16 39.12 -38.03
N GLY A 721 -18.02 39.50 -38.97
CA GLY A 721 -18.18 38.80 -40.25
C GLY A 721 -18.91 39.63 -41.31
N VAL A 722 -19.10 39.05 -42.50
CA VAL A 722 -19.85 39.72 -43.58
C VAL A 722 -21.35 39.71 -43.25
N ALA A 723 -21.88 38.54 -42.91
CA ALA A 723 -23.24 38.36 -42.41
C ALA A 723 -23.19 37.75 -41.01
N VAL A 724 -23.72 38.45 -40.01
CA VAL A 724 -23.71 38.05 -38.60
C VAL A 724 -25.15 38.01 -38.07
N GLN A 725 -25.58 36.88 -37.53
CA GLN A 725 -26.92 36.72 -36.97
C GLN A 725 -26.84 36.24 -35.51
N ALA A 726 -27.55 36.89 -34.60
CA ALA A 726 -27.71 36.45 -33.21
C ALA A 726 -29.20 36.36 -32.81
N HIS A 727 -29.63 35.27 -32.18
CA HIS A 727 -31.00 35.20 -31.65
C HIS A 727 -31.12 35.90 -30.30
N ALA A 728 -30.63 35.30 -29.21
CA ALA A 728 -30.59 35.83 -27.84
C ALA A 728 -29.17 36.21 -27.37
N GLY A 729 -28.18 36.19 -28.28
CA GLY A 729 -26.77 36.42 -28.00
C GLY A 729 -26.24 37.82 -28.35
N VAL A 730 -24.91 37.95 -28.45
CA VAL A 730 -24.26 39.21 -28.89
C VAL A 730 -23.70 39.04 -30.30
N ALA A 731 -24.12 39.89 -31.23
CA ALA A 731 -23.56 39.96 -32.59
C ALA A 731 -22.52 41.09 -32.67
N ALA A 732 -21.28 40.74 -33.00
CA ALA A 732 -20.19 41.69 -33.21
C ALA A 732 -20.32 42.43 -34.56
N PRO A 733 -19.52 43.51 -34.79
CA PRO A 733 -19.63 44.35 -35.98
C PRO A 733 -19.47 43.58 -37.28
N GLY A 734 -20.26 43.94 -38.30
CA GLY A 734 -20.24 43.30 -39.62
C GLY A 734 -20.88 44.15 -40.71
N LEU A 735 -20.85 43.66 -41.95
CA LEU A 735 -21.50 44.36 -43.08
C LEU A 735 -23.03 44.29 -42.95
N ALA A 736 -23.56 43.11 -42.67
CA ALA A 736 -24.96 42.86 -42.36
C ALA A 736 -25.07 42.16 -40.99
N VAL A 737 -25.75 42.79 -40.04
CA VAL A 737 -25.91 42.29 -38.67
C VAL A 737 -27.40 42.18 -38.32
N GLN A 738 -27.84 41.01 -37.88
CA GLN A 738 -29.22 40.75 -37.45
C GLN A 738 -29.26 40.26 -36.01
N ALA A 739 -30.08 40.88 -35.16
CA ALA A 739 -30.33 40.41 -33.79
C ALA A 739 -31.84 40.30 -33.50
N HIS A 740 -32.31 39.18 -32.96
CA HIS A 740 -33.72 39.04 -32.57
C HIS A 740 -33.98 39.59 -31.17
N GLU A 741 -33.51 38.94 -30.11
CA GLU A 741 -33.65 39.30 -28.69
C GLU A 741 -32.31 39.74 -28.05
N GLY A 742 -31.21 39.67 -28.82
CA GLY A 742 -29.85 39.95 -28.38
C GLY A 742 -29.33 41.37 -28.59
N VAL A 743 -28.01 41.56 -28.51
CA VAL A 743 -27.35 42.86 -28.75
C VAL A 743 -26.66 42.85 -30.11
N ALA A 744 -27.01 43.80 -30.99
CA ALA A 744 -26.33 44.01 -32.27
C ALA A 744 -25.33 45.16 -32.17
N ALA A 745 -24.05 44.86 -32.44
CA ALA A 745 -23.00 45.85 -32.57
C ALA A 745 -23.12 46.63 -33.91
N PRO A 746 -22.42 47.77 -34.04
CA PRO A 746 -22.54 48.65 -35.21
C PRO A 746 -22.11 47.95 -36.52
N GLY A 747 -22.84 48.20 -37.60
CA GLY A 747 -22.57 47.65 -38.93
C GLY A 747 -23.16 48.52 -40.03
N VAL A 748 -22.90 48.18 -41.30
CA VAL A 748 -23.41 48.95 -42.46
C VAL A 748 -24.93 48.76 -42.63
N ALA A 749 -25.42 47.55 -42.41
CA ALA A 749 -26.84 47.23 -42.33
C ALA A 749 -27.12 46.46 -41.03
N VAL A 750 -27.86 47.07 -40.10
CA VAL A 750 -28.19 46.48 -38.80
C VAL A 750 -29.71 46.36 -38.65
N GLN A 751 -30.20 45.17 -38.31
CA GLN A 751 -31.62 44.91 -38.05
C GLN A 751 -31.77 44.26 -36.67
N ALA A 752 -32.47 44.93 -35.75
CA ALA A 752 -32.82 44.40 -34.44
C ALA A 752 -34.34 44.38 -34.27
N HIS A 753 -34.92 43.24 -33.85
CA HIS A 753 -36.37 43.10 -33.67
C HIS A 753 -36.82 43.44 -32.24
N ALA A 754 -36.41 42.64 -31.27
CA ALA A 754 -36.70 42.75 -29.83
C ALA A 754 -35.43 43.00 -28.97
N GLY A 755 -34.29 43.19 -29.62
CA GLY A 755 -32.97 43.39 -29.01
C GLY A 755 -32.44 44.84 -29.07
N VAL A 756 -31.22 45.07 -28.58
CA VAL A 756 -30.58 46.41 -28.54
C VAL A 756 -29.62 46.56 -29.71
N ALA A 757 -29.83 47.56 -30.57
CA ALA A 757 -28.91 47.94 -31.64
C ALA A 757 -28.04 49.12 -31.21
N VAL A 758 -26.72 48.98 -31.29
CA VAL A 758 -25.76 50.05 -31.00
C VAL A 758 -25.32 50.70 -32.32
N PHE A 759 -25.68 51.96 -32.52
CA PHE A 759 -25.24 52.75 -33.68
C PHE A 759 -24.04 53.64 -33.29
N VAL A 760 -22.96 53.60 -34.08
CA VAL A 760 -21.89 54.61 -33.99
C VAL A 760 -22.30 55.79 -34.85
N ALA A 761 -22.69 56.90 -34.21
CA ALA A 761 -22.89 58.18 -34.88
C ALA A 761 -21.52 58.76 -35.27
N LEU A 762 -21.17 58.68 -36.56
CA LEU A 762 -20.10 59.50 -37.14
C LEU A 762 -20.57 60.97 -37.13
N ALA A 763 -20.19 61.71 -36.09
CA ALA A 763 -20.48 63.13 -35.99
C ALA A 763 -19.60 63.93 -36.97
N ALA A 764 -20.13 64.22 -38.17
CA ALA A 764 -19.68 65.34 -38.98
C ALA A 764 -20.43 66.60 -38.51
N PHE A 765 -19.67 67.61 -38.09
CA PHE A 765 -20.15 68.93 -37.65
C PHE A 765 -20.66 69.72 -38.86
N GLU A 766 -21.93 70.18 -38.86
CA GLU A 766 -22.38 71.51 -39.34
C GLU A 766 -23.91 71.68 -39.25
N GLY A 767 -24.37 72.83 -38.70
CA GLY A 767 -25.59 73.51 -39.15
C GLY A 767 -26.97 73.14 -38.55
N GLY A 768 -27.26 73.67 -37.35
CA GLY A 768 -28.55 73.92 -36.67
C GLY A 768 -29.92 73.49 -37.23
N PHE A 769 -30.76 72.92 -36.34
CA PHE A 769 -32.19 73.29 -36.17
C PHE A 769 -32.72 72.85 -34.78
N ARG A 770 -33.77 73.54 -34.31
CA ARG A 770 -34.31 73.60 -32.94
C ARG A 770 -35.21 72.41 -32.50
N ALA A 771 -35.18 72.20 -31.18
CA ALA A 771 -36.27 71.86 -30.23
C ALA A 771 -36.68 70.39 -30.02
N GLY A 772 -36.76 70.01 -28.72
CA GLY A 772 -37.51 68.84 -28.25
C GLY A 772 -36.99 68.26 -26.93
N SER A 773 -37.59 68.64 -25.80
CA SER A 773 -37.24 68.26 -24.43
C SER A 773 -37.38 66.76 -24.11
N ARG A 774 -36.50 66.22 -23.25
CA ARG A 774 -36.83 65.74 -21.89
C ARG A 774 -35.59 65.18 -21.19
N THR A 775 -35.23 65.82 -20.09
CA THR A 775 -34.36 65.31 -19.03
C THR A 775 -34.98 64.09 -18.35
N LEU A 776 -34.21 63.05 -18.08
CA LEU A 776 -34.28 62.28 -16.83
C LEU A 776 -32.90 61.76 -16.45
N THR A 777 -32.65 61.93 -15.16
CA THR A 777 -31.41 61.95 -14.42
C THR A 777 -30.91 60.56 -14.01
N GLY A 778 -29.58 60.42 -13.96
CA GLY A 778 -28.87 59.68 -12.92
C GLY A 778 -28.62 58.20 -13.19
N PHE A 779 -27.38 57.84 -13.55
CA PHE A 779 -26.64 56.82 -12.81
C PHE A 779 -25.14 57.00 -12.99
N SER A 780 -24.43 56.67 -11.92
CA SER A 780 -23.07 57.05 -11.54
C SER A 780 -21.97 56.60 -12.51
N THR A 781 -21.10 57.56 -12.82
CA THR A 781 -19.71 57.38 -13.26
C THR A 781 -18.93 56.59 -12.22
N HIS A 782 -18.93 55.25 -12.27
CA HIS A 782 -17.97 54.37 -11.56
C HIS A 782 -18.00 52.93 -12.11
N ALA A 783 -17.78 52.72 -13.42
CA ALA A 783 -17.54 51.39 -14.00
C ALA A 783 -16.97 51.47 -15.43
N LEU A 784 -15.90 52.24 -15.66
CA LEU A 784 -15.26 52.33 -16.98
C LEU A 784 -13.78 52.68 -16.85
N LEU A 785 -13.04 51.89 -16.06
CA LEU A 785 -11.59 51.99 -15.97
C LEU A 785 -10.87 50.69 -15.54
N ILE A 786 -11.55 49.54 -15.57
CA ILE A 786 -10.97 48.24 -15.18
C ILE A 786 -10.81 47.26 -16.37
N GLY A 787 -11.24 47.63 -17.58
CA GLY A 787 -11.16 46.75 -18.77
C GLY A 787 -9.95 46.95 -19.71
N TYR A 788 -9.06 47.90 -19.45
CA TYR A 788 -8.01 48.30 -20.41
C TYR A 788 -6.56 48.08 -19.93
N ARG A 789 -6.34 47.22 -18.92
CA ARG A 789 -5.00 46.97 -18.37
C ARG A 789 -4.59 45.50 -18.20
N LEU A 790 -5.21 44.57 -18.93
CA LEU A 790 -4.88 43.14 -18.86
C LEU A 790 -4.59 42.47 -20.22
N SER A 791 -4.31 43.24 -21.27
CA SER A 791 -4.09 42.68 -22.63
C SER A 791 -2.69 42.92 -23.21
N THR A 792 -1.72 43.45 -22.44
CA THR A 792 -0.40 43.84 -22.97
C THR A 792 0.81 43.27 -22.22
N SER A 793 0.64 42.22 -21.41
CA SER A 793 1.76 41.64 -20.64
C SER A 793 2.02 40.14 -20.86
N LEU A 794 1.61 39.56 -21.99
CA LEU A 794 1.78 38.12 -22.22
C LEU A 794 2.28 37.70 -23.62
N VAL A 795 2.92 38.60 -24.36
CA VAL A 795 3.64 38.25 -25.60
C VAL A 795 4.94 39.08 -25.71
N ALA A 796 5.95 38.72 -24.91
CA ALA A 796 7.35 39.15 -25.13
C ALA A 796 8.30 38.36 -24.21
N TYR A 797 8.41 37.04 -24.38
CA TYR A 797 9.54 36.25 -23.83
C TYR A 797 9.71 34.95 -24.64
N GLN A 798 10.16 35.09 -25.89
CA GLN A 798 10.75 33.99 -26.68
C GLN A 798 11.49 34.57 -27.91
N ALA A 799 12.75 34.92 -27.72
CA ALA A 799 13.78 35.00 -28.77
C ALA A 799 15.15 35.15 -28.08
N GLY A 800 15.79 34.03 -27.81
CA GLY A 800 17.12 33.94 -27.22
C GLY A 800 17.55 32.47 -27.18
N ALA A 801 18.35 32.09 -28.18
CA ALA A 801 18.81 30.75 -28.58
C ALA A 801 17.83 29.92 -29.42
#